data_AF-A0A662A9K9-F1
#
_entry.id   AF-A0A662A9K9-F1
#
_cell.length_a   1.000
_cell.length_b   1.000
_cell.length_c   1.000
_cell.angle_alpha   90.00
_cell.angle_beta   90.00
_cell.angle_gamma   90.00
#
_symmetry.space_group_name_H-M   'P 1'
#
loop_
_entity.id
_entity.type
_entity.pdbx_description
1 polymer ?
#
loop_
_entity_poly.entity_id
_entity_poly.type
_entity_poly.pdbx_seq_one_letter_code
_entity_poly.pdbx_strand_id
1 'polypeptide(L)'
;MKIITLNLIFTIILANAFSQSKLSIAPENPEYTKFINEYSLGHKEMQSAPAPYKLNFGQYFKTKTGLSPKSFPTVYDMRISGPGGTSLLTSVKNQSGCGACWAFATCSSIESVWKVMGLGDNDLSENNMKNCSGFELGPCTWGHHFMSTAYLIRGSGVISEADDPWVPVSQDCDVDHTPDTYIPVSRYLPEDHDAFKETLINSGAIYNTFRSVSEGYEWINGHYTYCYQGGNTTTHAIAIVGWNDTITTACGNGAWICKNQYSTGFGEGGYFYISYQDTLVLKYNAIWPEREEFDPGLNIYQYDDIGGWPFVGYEDSIAYGLIKFEATNDQFITKVGTYTVSFGTYLEAEIYNNFDGTNLSGLLASSTVQYCDYPGYWQLDLDEALKINSGEAFFIKIKYNSPGCDYPMAIETHEEGYTDPHIETGKCWTKEEGGYWEVIGEGTTFVADLCIKAYAFDIMKIDLKVMLEGPFNGNEMNTGLTTSIPLAQPYSVFPWEYQGTETVSIVPGNIVDWVLIELRETTDGPSNALSNTAIFAQAAFLKNDGSIVGLDGTNGIEANLHTNENLYAVIYHRNHLPVMASSPLNKVLDIYTYDFSNNIDKAFGGANAQKHLGNGIFGMIGGDGVADGQITNMDKNDIWFLQQGQTGYKEGDYNMDSTVADPDINNMWSPNSGQGSQLPD
;
A
#
# COMPACT_ATOMS: atom_id res chain seq x y z
N MET A 1 20.67 -81.38 -14.78
CA MET A 1 21.70 -80.48 -15.34
C MET A 1 21.17 -79.06 -15.24
N LYS A 2 21.51 -78.34 -14.16
CA LYS A 2 21.08 -76.94 -13.94
C LYS A 2 21.99 -76.05 -14.78
N ILE A 3 21.44 -75.35 -15.77
CA ILE A 3 22.11 -74.25 -16.46
C ILE A 3 21.50 -72.97 -15.92
N ILE A 4 22.33 -72.21 -15.22
CA ILE A 4 22.04 -70.86 -14.73
C ILE A 4 22.25 -69.92 -15.93
N THR A 5 21.20 -69.22 -16.35
CA THR A 5 21.32 -68.14 -17.33
C THR A 5 21.17 -66.82 -16.57
N LEU A 6 22.32 -66.16 -16.36
CA LEU A 6 22.42 -64.84 -15.77
C LEU A 6 22.20 -63.82 -16.89
N ASN A 7 21.03 -63.18 -16.94
CA ASN A 7 20.80 -62.02 -17.80
C ASN A 7 21.00 -60.76 -16.97
N LEU A 8 22.10 -60.05 -17.25
CA LEU A 8 22.37 -58.70 -16.77
C LEU A 8 21.33 -57.75 -17.38
N ILE A 9 20.51 -57.12 -16.54
CA ILE A 9 19.67 -55.99 -16.93
C ILE A 9 20.53 -54.73 -16.76
N PHE A 10 20.91 -54.11 -17.89
CA PHE A 10 21.47 -52.76 -17.91
C PHE A 10 20.31 -51.77 -17.75
N THR A 11 20.10 -51.24 -16.54
CA THR A 11 19.20 -50.12 -16.33
C THR A 11 19.90 -48.85 -16.82
N ILE A 12 19.56 -48.40 -18.02
CA ILE A 12 19.94 -47.07 -18.50
C ILE A 12 19.10 -46.07 -17.70
N ILE A 13 19.72 -45.43 -16.71
CA ILE A 13 19.15 -44.23 -16.08
C ILE A 13 19.37 -43.10 -17.08
N LEU A 14 18.37 -42.81 -17.90
CA LEU A 14 18.27 -41.56 -18.65
C LEU A 14 18.01 -40.46 -17.61
N ALA A 15 19.07 -39.84 -17.11
CA ALA A 15 18.96 -38.52 -16.51
C ALA A 15 18.62 -37.56 -17.66
N ASN A 16 17.34 -37.24 -17.82
CA ASN A 16 16.96 -36.07 -18.60
C ASN A 16 17.48 -34.85 -17.83
N ALA A 17 18.67 -34.39 -18.17
CA ALA A 17 19.08 -33.03 -17.84
C ALA A 17 18.14 -32.10 -18.61
N PHE A 18 17.11 -31.59 -17.94
CA PHE A 18 16.32 -30.50 -18.48
C PHE A 18 17.26 -29.30 -18.63
N SER A 19 17.50 -28.87 -19.86
CA SER A 19 18.22 -27.63 -20.16
C SER A 19 17.25 -26.49 -19.91
N GLN A 20 17.64 -25.55 -19.05
CA GLN A 20 16.85 -24.34 -18.83
C GLN A 20 16.76 -23.51 -20.11
N SER A 21 15.58 -22.96 -20.38
CA SER A 21 15.39 -21.99 -21.46
C SER A 21 16.22 -20.74 -21.16
N LYS A 22 16.71 -20.04 -22.20
CA LYS A 22 17.50 -18.83 -21.99
C LYS A 22 16.56 -17.64 -21.72
N LEU A 23 16.83 -16.88 -20.66
CA LEU A 23 16.14 -15.61 -20.43
C LEU A 23 16.31 -14.68 -21.65
N SER A 24 15.20 -14.10 -22.10
CA SER A 24 15.15 -13.27 -23.29
C SER A 24 14.26 -12.04 -23.08
N ILE A 25 14.54 -11.00 -23.85
CA ILE A 25 13.79 -9.74 -23.86
C ILE A 25 12.69 -9.83 -24.92
N ALA A 26 11.51 -9.33 -24.60
CA ALA A 26 10.39 -9.21 -25.52
C ALA A 26 10.79 -8.42 -26.78
N PRO A 27 10.18 -8.70 -27.95
CA PRO A 27 10.40 -7.88 -29.13
C PRO A 27 10.00 -6.42 -28.88
N GLU A 28 10.88 -5.49 -29.27
CA GLU A 28 10.57 -4.05 -29.23
C GLU A 28 9.35 -3.73 -30.10
N ASN A 29 8.56 -2.76 -29.66
CA ASN A 29 7.42 -2.25 -30.40
C ASN A 29 7.87 -1.53 -31.69
N PRO A 30 7.52 -2.02 -32.89
CA PRO A 30 7.94 -1.37 -34.14
C PRO A 30 7.40 0.07 -34.30
N GLU A 31 6.30 0.41 -33.63
CA GLU A 31 5.77 1.79 -33.63
C GLU A 31 6.68 2.75 -32.83
N TYR A 32 7.31 2.26 -31.77
CA TYR A 32 8.32 3.01 -31.00
C TYR A 32 9.61 3.19 -31.81
N THR A 33 10.12 2.13 -32.44
CA THR A 33 11.29 2.23 -33.33
C THR A 33 11.04 3.23 -34.47
N LYS A 34 9.82 3.22 -35.05
CA LYS A 34 9.42 4.20 -36.07
C LYS A 34 9.39 5.62 -35.51
N PHE A 35 8.85 5.82 -34.31
CA PHE A 35 8.83 7.10 -33.61
C PHE A 35 10.25 7.66 -33.42
N ILE A 36 11.18 6.87 -32.86
CA ILE A 36 12.55 7.30 -32.61
C ILE A 36 13.25 7.70 -33.91
N ASN A 37 13.05 6.92 -34.99
CA ASN A 37 13.57 7.26 -36.31
C ASN A 37 13.00 8.60 -36.83
N GLU A 38 11.68 8.82 -36.78
CA GLU A 38 11.07 10.10 -37.18
C GLU A 38 11.61 11.26 -36.31
N TYR A 39 11.72 11.08 -35.00
CA TYR A 39 12.21 12.09 -34.07
C TYR A 39 13.67 12.47 -34.32
N SER A 40 14.52 11.49 -34.67
CA SER A 40 15.93 11.71 -35.02
C SER A 40 16.11 12.48 -36.34
N LEU A 41 15.14 12.37 -37.26
CA LEU A 41 15.11 13.12 -38.52
C LEU A 41 14.66 14.58 -38.37
N GLY A 42 14.34 15.01 -37.15
CA GLY A 42 14.02 16.42 -36.83
C GLY A 42 12.54 16.72 -36.62
N HIS A 43 11.68 15.69 -36.53
CA HIS A 43 10.26 15.83 -36.20
C HIS A 43 10.04 16.11 -34.70
N LYS A 44 10.55 17.25 -34.22
CA LYS A 44 10.52 17.64 -32.80
C LYS A 44 9.14 18.12 -32.31
N GLU A 45 8.16 18.21 -33.20
CA GLU A 45 6.75 18.45 -32.87
C GLU A 45 6.07 17.25 -32.20
N MET A 46 6.69 16.08 -32.21
CA MET A 46 6.17 14.85 -31.59
C MET A 46 6.47 14.88 -30.08
N GLN A 47 5.43 14.94 -29.26
CA GLN A 47 5.52 15.20 -27.81
C GLN A 47 5.13 14.00 -26.93
N SER A 48 4.57 12.94 -27.54
CA SER A 48 4.34 11.66 -26.87
C SER A 48 4.72 10.51 -27.77
N ALA A 49 5.39 9.52 -27.19
CA ALA A 49 5.84 8.32 -27.88
C ALA A 49 4.91 7.13 -27.61
N PRO A 50 4.83 6.15 -28.52
CA PRO A 50 4.38 4.79 -28.20
C PRO A 50 5.12 4.21 -27.00
N ALA A 51 4.50 3.23 -26.32
CA ALA A 51 5.24 2.41 -25.37
C ALA A 51 6.35 1.62 -26.10
N PRO A 52 7.56 1.47 -25.51
CA PRO A 52 8.68 0.74 -26.12
C PRO A 52 8.38 -0.76 -26.33
N TYR A 53 7.47 -1.34 -25.53
CA TYR A 53 7.07 -2.74 -25.60
C TYR A 53 5.55 -2.88 -25.61
N LYS A 54 5.05 -3.96 -26.22
CA LYS A 54 3.61 -4.23 -26.33
C LYS A 54 3.11 -5.06 -25.15
N LEU A 55 2.00 -4.62 -24.58
CA LEU A 55 1.25 -5.37 -23.57
C LEU A 55 0.45 -6.51 -24.23
N ASN A 56 0.20 -7.58 -23.47
CA ASN A 56 -0.48 -8.77 -23.98
C ASN A 56 -1.96 -8.79 -23.57
N PHE A 57 -2.85 -8.58 -24.53
CA PHE A 57 -4.30 -8.70 -24.38
C PHE A 57 -4.89 -9.92 -25.10
N GLY A 58 -4.05 -10.88 -25.52
CA GLY A 58 -4.50 -12.06 -26.27
C GLY A 58 -5.54 -12.87 -25.50
N GLN A 59 -5.37 -12.98 -24.18
CA GLN A 59 -6.34 -13.67 -23.33
C GLN A 59 -7.65 -12.89 -23.17
N TYR A 60 -7.60 -11.55 -23.08
CA TYR A 60 -8.80 -10.70 -23.03
C TYR A 60 -9.71 -10.91 -24.24
N PHE A 61 -9.15 -10.87 -25.45
CA PHE A 61 -9.96 -11.03 -26.65
C PHE A 61 -10.49 -12.46 -26.81
N LYS A 62 -9.74 -13.47 -26.33
CA LYS A 62 -10.26 -14.85 -26.28
C LYS A 62 -11.48 -14.96 -25.35
N THR A 63 -11.42 -14.42 -24.14
CA THR A 63 -12.52 -14.50 -23.16
C THR A 63 -13.73 -13.67 -23.60
N LYS A 64 -13.51 -12.53 -24.27
CA LYS A 64 -14.60 -11.65 -24.76
C LYS A 64 -15.48 -12.31 -25.83
N THR A 65 -14.92 -13.16 -26.70
CA THR A 65 -15.66 -13.76 -27.85
C THR A 65 -16.91 -14.57 -27.48
N GLY A 66 -17.08 -14.96 -26.21
CA GLY A 66 -18.26 -15.69 -25.72
C GLY A 66 -19.26 -14.85 -24.91
N LEU A 67 -19.02 -13.56 -24.70
CA LEU A 67 -19.85 -12.70 -23.84
C LEU A 67 -20.88 -11.91 -24.64
N SER A 68 -22.06 -11.71 -24.07
CA SER A 68 -23.06 -10.79 -24.61
C SER A 68 -22.51 -9.35 -24.61
N PRO A 69 -22.81 -8.54 -25.65
CA PRO A 69 -22.41 -7.13 -25.68
C PRO A 69 -22.90 -6.38 -24.43
N LYS A 70 -22.00 -5.61 -23.81
CA LYS A 70 -22.39 -4.69 -22.73
C LYS A 70 -23.22 -3.55 -23.32
N SER A 71 -24.20 -3.08 -22.55
CA SER A 71 -25.05 -1.96 -22.95
C SER A 71 -24.61 -0.70 -22.20
N PHE A 72 -24.27 0.34 -22.94
CA PHE A 72 -23.85 1.64 -22.41
C PHE A 72 -24.82 2.74 -22.84
N PRO A 73 -24.93 3.86 -22.11
CA PRO A 73 -25.70 5.00 -22.60
C PRO A 73 -25.10 5.52 -23.92
N THR A 74 -25.97 6.06 -24.78
CA THR A 74 -25.56 6.63 -26.08
C THR A 74 -24.58 7.79 -25.92
N VAL A 75 -24.69 8.52 -24.81
CA VAL A 75 -23.81 9.64 -24.46
C VAL A 75 -23.44 9.50 -22.99
N TYR A 76 -22.16 9.66 -22.70
CA TYR A 76 -21.66 9.87 -21.35
C TYR A 76 -20.65 11.01 -21.42
N ASP A 77 -20.88 12.05 -20.63
CA ASP A 77 -20.07 13.27 -20.69
C ASP A 77 -19.70 13.69 -19.27
N MET A 78 -18.45 13.41 -18.88
CA MET A 78 -17.96 13.68 -17.53
C MET A 78 -18.03 15.16 -17.14
N ARG A 79 -18.21 16.09 -18.09
CA ARG A 79 -18.45 17.51 -17.79
C ARG A 79 -19.76 17.76 -17.04
N ILE A 80 -20.72 16.82 -17.11
CA ILE A 80 -22.06 16.93 -16.53
C ILE A 80 -22.55 15.65 -15.84
N SER A 81 -21.71 14.62 -15.71
CA SER A 81 -22.11 13.31 -15.13
C SER A 81 -22.00 13.21 -13.61
N GLY A 82 -21.48 14.24 -12.93
CA GLY A 82 -21.33 14.24 -11.48
C GLY A 82 -22.65 14.49 -10.72
N PRO A 83 -22.67 14.33 -9.38
CA PRO A 83 -23.86 14.58 -8.56
C PRO A 83 -24.44 15.97 -8.83
N GLY A 84 -25.75 16.04 -9.09
CA GLY A 84 -26.44 17.30 -9.41
C GLY A 84 -26.07 17.91 -10.77
N GLY A 85 -25.45 17.15 -11.69
CA GLY A 85 -25.01 17.65 -12.99
C GLY A 85 -23.66 18.38 -12.94
N THR A 86 -22.87 18.12 -11.90
CA THR A 86 -21.53 18.70 -11.74
C THR A 86 -20.51 18.03 -12.67
N SER A 87 -19.38 18.71 -12.90
CA SER A 87 -18.25 18.16 -13.66
C SER A 87 -17.43 17.20 -12.78
N LEU A 88 -17.12 16.03 -13.33
CA LEU A 88 -16.13 15.08 -12.80
C LEU A 88 -14.71 15.36 -13.30
N LEU A 89 -14.49 16.52 -13.95
CA LEU A 89 -13.21 16.96 -14.49
C LEU A 89 -12.78 18.28 -13.84
N THR A 90 -11.47 18.47 -13.72
CA THR A 90 -10.82 19.74 -13.41
C THR A 90 -10.72 20.64 -14.64
N SER A 91 -10.29 21.89 -14.43
CA SER A 91 -10.17 22.89 -15.49
C SER A 91 -9.18 22.50 -16.61
N VAL A 92 -9.36 23.07 -17.80
CA VAL A 92 -8.43 22.88 -18.93
C VAL A 92 -7.19 23.76 -18.74
N LYS A 93 -6.01 23.12 -18.76
CA LYS A 93 -4.70 23.77 -18.61
C LYS A 93 -4.02 24.12 -19.95
N ASN A 94 -2.79 24.64 -19.90
CA ASN A 94 -2.02 25.06 -21.07
C ASN A 94 -0.53 24.65 -21.00
N GLN A 95 -0.15 23.57 -21.70
CA GLN A 95 1.24 23.11 -21.77
C GLN A 95 2.18 24.00 -22.61
N SER A 96 1.64 25.02 -23.30
CA SER A 96 2.40 25.87 -24.21
C SER A 96 3.12 25.05 -25.29
N GLY A 97 4.40 25.32 -25.60
CA GLY A 97 5.18 24.59 -26.60
C GLY A 97 6.05 23.45 -26.04
N CYS A 98 5.94 23.12 -24.75
CA CYS A 98 6.76 22.09 -24.11
C CYS A 98 6.21 20.70 -24.44
N GLY A 99 7.07 19.71 -24.75
CA GLY A 99 6.68 18.32 -25.01
C GLY A 99 6.26 17.52 -23.76
N ALA A 100 5.43 18.10 -22.90
CA ALA A 100 4.98 17.53 -21.63
C ALA A 100 3.52 17.03 -21.67
N CYS A 101 2.93 16.85 -22.85
CA CYS A 101 1.54 16.42 -23.00
C CYS A 101 1.22 15.13 -22.21
N TRP A 102 2.21 14.25 -22.06
CA TRP A 102 2.09 13.02 -21.28
C TRP A 102 1.84 13.31 -19.79
N ALA A 103 2.55 14.27 -19.18
CA ALA A 103 2.33 14.68 -17.80
C ALA A 103 0.93 15.28 -17.60
N PHE A 104 0.49 16.17 -18.50
CA PHE A 104 -0.87 16.76 -18.45
C PHE A 104 -1.99 15.75 -18.58
N ALA A 105 -1.85 14.78 -19.49
CA ALA A 105 -2.82 13.71 -19.65
C ALA A 105 -2.86 12.81 -18.40
N THR A 106 -1.71 12.56 -17.77
CA THR A 106 -1.60 11.79 -16.52
C THR A 106 -2.29 12.53 -15.38
N CYS A 107 -1.93 13.79 -15.12
CA CYS A 107 -2.58 14.61 -14.09
C CYS A 107 -4.09 14.71 -14.33
N SER A 108 -4.54 14.98 -15.56
CA SER A 108 -5.98 15.03 -15.88
C SER A 108 -6.71 13.69 -15.64
N SER A 109 -6.03 12.56 -15.80
CA SER A 109 -6.55 11.22 -15.49
C SER A 109 -6.72 11.06 -13.97
N ILE A 110 -5.66 11.30 -13.20
CA ILE A 110 -5.64 11.18 -11.73
C ILE A 110 -6.64 12.13 -11.06
N GLU A 111 -6.62 13.41 -11.44
CA GLU A 111 -7.54 14.44 -10.93
C GLU A 111 -9.01 14.04 -11.15
N SER A 112 -9.30 13.45 -12.31
CA SER A 112 -10.65 12.96 -12.64
C SER A 112 -11.05 11.76 -11.79
N VAL A 113 -10.14 10.79 -11.59
CA VAL A 113 -10.35 9.65 -10.68
C VAL A 113 -10.67 10.15 -9.27
N TRP A 114 -9.92 11.11 -8.76
CA TRP A 114 -10.15 11.67 -7.43
C TRP A 114 -11.49 12.41 -7.32
N LYS A 115 -11.93 13.11 -8.37
CA LYS A 115 -13.28 13.69 -8.42
C LYS A 115 -14.38 12.63 -8.42
N VAL A 116 -14.18 11.50 -9.11
CA VAL A 116 -15.10 10.35 -9.06
C VAL A 116 -15.17 9.75 -7.65
N MET A 117 -14.05 9.71 -6.93
CA MET A 117 -13.98 9.30 -5.51
C MET A 117 -14.61 10.30 -4.54
N GLY A 118 -14.99 11.50 -4.99
CA GLY A 118 -15.58 12.54 -4.15
C GLY A 118 -14.58 13.43 -3.43
N LEU A 119 -13.29 13.40 -3.81
CA LEU A 119 -12.21 14.17 -3.19
C LEU A 119 -12.11 15.64 -3.67
N GLY A 120 -13.07 16.09 -4.49
CA GLY A 120 -13.14 17.47 -4.96
C GLY A 120 -12.09 17.82 -6.02
N ASP A 121 -11.98 19.13 -6.29
CA ASP A 121 -11.05 19.67 -7.28
C ASP A 121 -9.62 19.67 -6.73
N ASN A 122 -8.77 18.82 -7.32
CA ASN A 122 -7.34 18.76 -7.03
C ASN A 122 -6.58 19.22 -8.28
N ASP A 123 -5.60 20.11 -8.11
CA ASP A 123 -4.81 20.66 -9.19
C ASP A 123 -3.37 20.15 -9.05
N LEU A 124 -2.97 19.18 -9.88
CA LEU A 124 -1.69 18.49 -9.77
C LEU A 124 -0.61 19.15 -10.62
N SER A 125 0.64 19.13 -10.14
CA SER A 125 1.78 19.73 -10.85
C SER A 125 2.27 18.84 -11.99
N GLU A 126 2.00 19.27 -13.22
CA GLU A 126 2.70 18.71 -14.39
C GLU A 126 4.17 19.12 -14.47
N ASN A 127 4.53 20.23 -13.80
CA ASN A 127 5.90 20.74 -13.79
C ASN A 127 6.84 19.79 -13.06
N ASN A 128 6.40 19.29 -11.91
CA ASN A 128 7.19 18.36 -11.12
C ASN A 128 7.35 17.04 -11.86
N MET A 129 6.25 16.46 -12.36
CA MET A 129 6.30 15.17 -13.07
C MET A 129 7.25 15.19 -14.28
N LYS A 130 7.24 16.26 -15.09
CA LYS A 130 8.15 16.33 -16.26
C LYS A 130 9.62 16.52 -15.85
N ASN A 131 9.89 17.30 -14.80
CA ASN A 131 11.25 17.66 -14.39
C ASN A 131 11.89 16.55 -13.54
N CYS A 132 11.09 15.89 -12.71
CA CYS A 132 11.48 14.84 -11.79
C CYS A 132 11.24 13.44 -12.35
N SER A 133 11.13 13.28 -13.67
CA SER A 133 10.82 12.00 -14.31
C SER A 133 11.92 10.94 -14.10
N GLY A 134 13.16 11.34 -13.87
CA GLY A 134 14.32 10.45 -13.66
C GLY A 134 14.95 9.91 -14.94
N PHE A 135 14.29 10.09 -16.10
CA PHE A 135 14.81 9.67 -17.41
C PHE A 135 15.84 10.66 -17.95
N GLU A 136 16.72 10.20 -18.85
CA GLU A 136 17.72 11.08 -19.51
C GLU A 136 17.07 12.10 -20.48
N LEU A 137 15.78 11.90 -20.80
CA LEU A 137 15.03 12.83 -21.63
C LEU A 137 14.83 14.17 -20.94
N GLY A 138 15.13 15.25 -21.67
CA GLY A 138 14.79 16.58 -21.20
C GLY A 138 13.26 16.76 -21.01
N PRO A 139 12.81 17.62 -20.08
CA PRO A 139 11.42 17.71 -19.62
C PRO A 139 10.40 18.11 -20.70
N CYS A 140 10.86 18.69 -21.80
CA CYS A 140 10.02 19.12 -22.94
C CYS A 140 10.28 18.31 -24.22
N THR A 141 10.88 17.13 -24.12
CA THR A 141 11.28 16.31 -25.26
C THR A 141 10.10 15.50 -25.80
N TRP A 142 9.69 14.48 -25.06
CA TRP A 142 8.48 13.67 -25.22
C TRP A 142 8.35 12.76 -23.98
N GLY A 143 7.23 12.04 -23.86
CA GLY A 143 7.08 11.00 -22.85
C GLY A 143 5.90 10.07 -23.10
N HIS A 144 5.67 9.14 -22.19
CA HIS A 144 4.56 8.20 -22.25
C HIS A 144 4.15 7.69 -20.85
N HIS A 145 3.00 7.01 -20.79
CA HIS A 145 2.38 6.52 -19.56
C HIS A 145 3.28 5.62 -18.70
N PHE A 146 4.20 4.81 -19.25
CA PHE A 146 5.11 4.04 -18.37
C PHE A 146 6.07 4.93 -17.57
N MET A 147 6.53 6.07 -18.12
CA MET A 147 7.35 7.04 -17.37
C MET A 147 6.54 7.68 -16.24
N SER A 148 5.27 8.01 -16.51
CA SER A 148 4.35 8.45 -15.46
C SER A 148 4.21 7.41 -14.36
N THR A 149 3.98 6.14 -14.71
CA THR A 149 3.86 5.09 -13.70
C THR A 149 5.14 4.95 -12.87
N ALA A 150 6.32 4.90 -13.49
CA ALA A 150 7.60 4.81 -12.77
C ALA A 150 7.80 5.97 -11.78
N TYR A 151 7.48 7.21 -12.19
CA TYR A 151 7.51 8.40 -11.34
C TYR A 151 6.56 8.29 -10.14
N LEU A 152 5.35 7.78 -10.35
CA LEU A 152 4.33 7.65 -9.32
C LEU A 152 4.68 6.57 -8.30
N ILE A 153 5.03 5.36 -8.76
CA ILE A 153 5.19 4.20 -7.87
C ILE A 153 6.45 4.26 -7.00
N ARG A 154 7.47 5.03 -7.41
CA ARG A 154 8.68 5.27 -6.60
C ARG A 154 8.50 6.40 -5.57
N GLY A 155 7.31 6.99 -5.51
CA GLY A 155 6.99 8.04 -4.55
C GLY A 155 7.63 9.40 -4.86
N SER A 156 7.98 9.70 -6.12
CA SER A 156 8.43 11.06 -6.49
C SER A 156 7.29 12.08 -6.58
N GLY A 157 6.04 11.62 -6.51
CA GLY A 157 4.84 12.44 -6.57
C GLY A 157 3.58 11.62 -6.33
N VAL A 158 2.39 12.16 -6.55
CA VAL A 158 2.10 13.49 -7.14
C VAL A 158 2.19 14.62 -6.11
N ILE A 159 2.40 15.85 -6.58
CA ILE A 159 2.34 17.07 -5.77
C ILE A 159 1.38 18.08 -6.39
N SER A 160 0.99 19.12 -5.63
CA SER A 160 0.05 20.12 -6.11
C SER A 160 0.69 21.15 -7.05
N GLU A 161 -0.08 21.69 -7.99
CA GLU A 161 0.31 22.82 -8.85
C GLU A 161 0.62 24.08 -8.02
N ALA A 162 0.08 24.20 -6.80
CA ALA A 162 0.42 25.31 -5.92
C ALA A 162 1.85 25.22 -5.37
N ASP A 163 2.36 23.99 -5.19
CA ASP A 163 3.70 23.73 -4.66
C ASP A 163 4.79 23.82 -5.74
N ASP A 164 4.55 23.26 -6.93
CA ASP A 164 5.42 23.46 -8.10
C ASP A 164 4.62 23.92 -9.33
N PRO A 165 4.41 25.24 -9.49
CA PRO A 165 3.63 25.79 -10.59
C PRO A 165 4.22 25.54 -11.98
N TRP A 166 3.36 25.49 -12.99
CA TRP A 166 3.74 25.29 -14.38
C TRP A 166 4.68 26.38 -14.91
N VAL A 167 5.92 25.98 -15.23
CA VAL A 167 6.91 26.81 -15.91
C VAL A 167 7.33 26.13 -17.22
N PRO A 168 6.90 26.64 -18.40
CA PRO A 168 7.08 25.95 -19.68
C PRO A 168 8.50 25.56 -20.07
N VAL A 169 9.52 26.25 -19.54
CA VAL A 169 10.94 26.05 -19.88
C VAL A 169 11.78 25.60 -18.69
N SER A 170 11.15 25.31 -17.54
CA SER A 170 11.86 24.81 -16.36
C SER A 170 12.49 23.45 -16.64
N GLN A 171 13.64 23.23 -16.02
CA GLN A 171 14.32 21.93 -15.93
C GLN A 171 14.64 21.57 -14.48
N ASP A 172 14.14 22.36 -13.54
CA ASP A 172 14.44 22.21 -12.13
C ASP A 172 13.49 21.18 -11.54
N CYS A 173 14.03 20.05 -11.10
CA CYS A 173 13.30 19.09 -10.30
C CYS A 173 13.35 19.53 -8.83
N ASP A 174 12.19 19.85 -8.26
CA ASP A 174 12.06 20.07 -6.82
C ASP A 174 12.02 18.72 -6.09
N VAL A 175 13.21 18.23 -5.73
CA VAL A 175 13.39 16.96 -5.00
C VAL A 175 13.13 17.09 -3.49
N ASP A 176 13.04 18.31 -2.98
CA ASP A 176 12.89 18.56 -1.54
C ASP A 176 11.41 18.49 -1.10
N HIS A 177 10.48 18.45 -2.06
CA HIS A 177 9.06 18.33 -1.77
C HIS A 177 8.68 16.87 -1.45
N THR A 178 8.07 16.67 -0.29
CA THR A 178 7.48 15.37 0.09
C THR A 178 6.06 15.31 -0.47
N PRO A 179 5.68 14.29 -1.27
CA PRO A 179 4.32 14.15 -1.73
C PRO A 179 3.34 14.05 -0.56
N ASP A 180 2.15 14.62 -0.70
CA ASP A 180 1.04 14.40 0.25
C ASP A 180 0.23 13.14 -0.11
N THR A 181 0.46 12.57 -1.28
CA THR A 181 -0.34 11.47 -1.82
C THR A 181 0.49 10.49 -2.59
N TYR A 182 0.18 9.21 -2.42
CA TYR A 182 0.81 8.10 -3.10
C TYR A 182 -0.17 7.42 -4.07
N ILE A 183 0.34 7.02 -5.25
CA ILE A 183 -0.43 6.31 -6.27
C ILE A 183 0.12 4.88 -6.39
N PRO A 184 -0.55 3.89 -5.77
CA PRO A 184 0.01 2.54 -5.63
C PRO A 184 -0.18 1.64 -6.85
N VAL A 185 -1.13 1.97 -7.74
CA VAL A 185 -1.59 1.07 -8.82
C VAL A 185 -1.74 1.82 -10.13
N SER A 186 -1.37 1.17 -11.23
CA SER A 186 -1.69 1.61 -12.59
C SER A 186 -2.32 0.47 -13.37
N ARG A 187 -3.22 0.75 -14.32
CA ARG A 187 -3.83 -0.23 -15.22
C ARG A 187 -3.80 0.26 -16.67
N TYR A 188 -3.58 -0.66 -17.59
CA TYR A 188 -3.54 -0.42 -19.03
C TYR A 188 -4.65 -1.22 -19.73
N LEU A 189 -5.49 -0.56 -20.49
CA LEU A 189 -6.71 -1.13 -21.06
C LEU A 189 -6.47 -1.72 -22.46
N PRO A 190 -7.21 -2.77 -22.85
CA PRO A 190 -7.23 -3.25 -24.22
C PRO A 190 -7.83 -2.20 -25.16
N GLU A 191 -7.49 -2.28 -26.45
CA GLU A 191 -8.09 -1.48 -27.54
C GLU A 191 -9.56 -1.89 -27.79
N ASP A 192 -10.42 -1.64 -26.80
CA ASP A 192 -11.81 -2.08 -26.77
C ASP A 192 -12.73 -1.01 -26.21
N HIS A 193 -13.80 -0.69 -26.97
CA HIS A 193 -14.73 0.36 -26.58
C HIS A 193 -15.47 0.06 -25.27
N ASP A 194 -15.82 -1.21 -25.02
CA ASP A 194 -16.57 -1.55 -23.82
C ASP A 194 -15.69 -1.39 -22.58
N ALA A 195 -14.42 -1.78 -22.66
CA ALA A 195 -13.45 -1.56 -21.58
C ALA A 195 -13.30 -0.06 -21.25
N PHE A 196 -13.11 0.79 -22.27
CA PHE A 196 -13.00 2.23 -22.06
C PHE A 196 -14.29 2.85 -21.51
N LYS A 197 -15.46 2.50 -22.06
CA LYS A 197 -16.75 3.01 -21.59
C LYS A 197 -17.02 2.60 -20.13
N GLU A 198 -16.68 1.37 -19.76
CA GLU A 198 -16.80 0.87 -18.40
C GLU A 198 -15.86 1.59 -17.44
N THR A 199 -14.58 1.75 -17.80
CA THR A 199 -13.61 2.47 -16.98
C THR A 199 -13.97 3.94 -16.79
N LEU A 200 -14.48 4.62 -17.83
CA LEU A 200 -14.95 6.01 -17.74
C LEU A 200 -16.11 6.17 -16.75
N ILE A 201 -17.04 5.22 -16.71
CA ILE A 201 -18.17 5.26 -15.77
C ILE A 201 -17.70 4.99 -14.34
N ASN A 202 -16.84 3.99 -14.16
CA ASN A 202 -16.55 3.43 -12.85
C ASN A 202 -15.36 4.09 -12.13
N SER A 203 -14.42 4.65 -12.89
CA SER A 203 -13.12 5.05 -12.34
C SER A 203 -12.78 6.49 -12.66
N GLY A 204 -12.90 6.93 -13.91
CA GLY A 204 -12.61 8.32 -14.28
C GLY A 204 -12.05 8.47 -15.68
N ALA A 205 -11.49 9.66 -15.97
CA ALA A 205 -10.87 9.95 -17.26
C ALA A 205 -9.66 9.04 -17.52
N ILE A 206 -9.40 8.75 -18.79
CA ILE A 206 -8.35 7.80 -19.19
C ILE A 206 -7.26 8.57 -19.94
N TYR A 207 -6.00 8.43 -19.52
CA TYR A 207 -4.85 8.88 -20.31
C TYR A 207 -4.89 8.19 -21.66
N ASN A 208 -4.73 8.92 -22.76
CA ASN A 208 -4.68 8.31 -24.09
C ASN A 208 -3.78 9.07 -25.06
N THR A 209 -3.09 8.35 -25.93
CA THR A 209 -2.34 8.95 -27.04
C THR A 209 -3.08 8.80 -28.37
N PHE A 210 -2.83 9.76 -29.27
CA PHE A 210 -3.25 9.67 -30.66
C PHE A 210 -2.21 10.36 -31.56
N ARG A 211 -2.34 10.22 -32.87
CA ARG A 211 -1.58 11.06 -33.82
C ARG A 211 -2.28 12.41 -33.88
N SER A 212 -1.58 13.51 -33.62
CA SER A 212 -2.13 14.86 -33.81
C SER A 212 -1.53 15.50 -35.06
N VAL A 213 -2.34 15.66 -36.12
CA VAL A 213 -1.97 16.36 -37.36
C VAL A 213 -3.04 17.37 -37.74
N SER A 214 -2.64 18.52 -38.30
CA SER A 214 -3.58 19.60 -38.63
C SER A 214 -4.68 19.16 -39.59
N GLU A 215 -4.38 18.30 -40.57
CA GLU A 215 -5.39 17.81 -41.53
C GLU A 215 -6.45 16.89 -40.90
N GLY A 216 -6.22 16.36 -39.70
CA GLY A 216 -7.19 15.50 -39.04
C GLY A 216 -8.30 16.26 -38.31
N TYR A 217 -8.12 17.57 -38.06
CA TYR A 217 -9.10 18.41 -37.36
C TYR A 217 -10.11 19.04 -38.32
N GLU A 218 -11.40 18.91 -38.02
CA GLU A 218 -12.48 19.49 -38.83
C GLU A 218 -13.69 19.89 -37.97
N TRP A 219 -14.30 21.03 -38.30
CA TRP A 219 -15.60 21.43 -37.74
C TRP A 219 -16.73 20.76 -38.52
N ILE A 220 -17.40 19.79 -37.91
CA ILE A 220 -18.50 19.04 -38.52
C ILE A 220 -19.74 19.21 -37.65
N ASN A 221 -20.83 19.70 -38.25
CA ASN A 221 -22.12 19.91 -37.58
C ASN A 221 -22.04 20.73 -36.28
N GLY A 222 -21.13 21.70 -36.23
CA GLY A 222 -20.93 22.56 -35.05
C GLY A 222 -20.03 21.97 -33.97
N HIS A 223 -19.46 20.78 -34.18
CA HIS A 223 -18.52 20.15 -33.27
C HIS A 223 -17.10 20.17 -33.81
N TYR A 224 -16.12 20.34 -32.92
CA TYR A 224 -14.70 20.24 -33.27
C TYR A 224 -14.28 18.79 -33.22
N THR A 225 -14.17 18.18 -34.39
CA THR A 225 -13.93 16.74 -34.54
C THR A 225 -12.52 16.46 -35.02
N TYR A 226 -12.06 15.24 -34.77
CA TYR A 226 -10.77 14.72 -35.21
C TYR A 226 -10.91 13.32 -35.77
N CYS A 227 -10.21 13.05 -36.86
CA CYS A 227 -9.93 11.68 -37.28
C CYS A 227 -8.64 11.57 -38.09
N TYR A 228 -7.86 10.53 -37.81
CA TYR A 228 -6.73 10.09 -38.60
C TYR A 228 -6.90 8.63 -39.04
N GLN A 229 -6.73 8.38 -40.34
CA GLN A 229 -6.75 7.01 -40.92
C GLN A 229 -5.41 6.59 -41.55
N GLY A 230 -4.32 7.28 -41.20
CA GLY A 230 -2.99 6.93 -41.69
C GLY A 230 -2.31 5.82 -40.87
N GLY A 231 -1.10 5.45 -41.30
CA GLY A 231 -0.28 4.39 -40.70
C GLY A 231 0.97 4.87 -39.96
N ASN A 232 1.00 6.13 -39.53
CA ASN A 232 2.09 6.64 -38.69
C ASN A 232 1.85 6.37 -37.21
N THR A 233 2.79 6.83 -36.38
CA THR A 233 2.79 6.61 -34.93
C THR A 233 2.13 7.76 -34.17
N THR A 234 1.77 7.54 -32.90
CA THR A 234 1.18 8.57 -32.03
C THR A 234 2.17 9.69 -31.73
N THR A 235 1.67 10.90 -31.44
CA THR A 235 2.52 12.08 -31.26
C THR A 235 2.06 13.00 -30.13
N HIS A 236 0.85 12.78 -29.59
CA HIS A 236 0.25 13.65 -28.59
C HIS A 236 -0.58 12.83 -27.59
N ALA A 237 -0.60 13.26 -26.33
CA ALA A 237 -1.40 12.66 -25.27
C ALA A 237 -2.53 13.62 -24.82
N ILE A 238 -3.69 13.06 -24.50
CA ILE A 238 -4.89 13.74 -24.02
C ILE A 238 -5.57 12.88 -22.95
N ALA A 239 -6.62 13.41 -22.31
CA ALA A 239 -7.51 12.60 -21.49
C ALA A 239 -8.83 12.32 -22.25
N ILE A 240 -9.24 11.06 -22.34
CA ILE A 240 -10.60 10.69 -22.76
C ILE A 240 -11.52 10.87 -21.56
N VAL A 241 -12.61 11.61 -21.74
CA VAL A 241 -13.51 12.07 -20.67
C VAL A 241 -14.98 11.76 -20.94
N GLY A 242 -15.25 10.85 -21.87
CA GLY A 242 -16.61 10.46 -22.23
C GLY A 242 -16.71 10.02 -23.68
N TRP A 243 -17.95 9.84 -24.13
CA TRP A 243 -18.26 9.48 -25.50
C TRP A 243 -19.63 9.98 -25.92
N ASN A 244 -19.83 10.04 -27.24
CA ASN A 244 -21.12 10.34 -27.83
C ASN A 244 -21.25 9.56 -29.15
N ASP A 245 -22.12 8.55 -29.15
CA ASP A 245 -22.36 7.66 -30.30
C ASP A 245 -23.05 8.38 -31.48
N THR A 246 -23.58 9.60 -31.27
CA THR A 246 -24.31 10.38 -32.28
C THR A 246 -23.46 11.41 -33.02
N ILE A 247 -22.23 11.68 -32.56
CA ILE A 247 -21.35 12.66 -33.21
C ILE A 247 -20.92 12.13 -34.57
N THR A 248 -21.07 12.94 -35.61
CA THR A 248 -20.54 12.66 -36.94
C THR A 248 -19.16 13.28 -37.08
N THR A 249 -18.19 12.46 -37.47
CA THR A 249 -16.81 12.85 -37.78
C THR A 249 -16.51 12.60 -39.25
N ALA A 250 -15.34 13.02 -39.74
CA ALA A 250 -14.91 12.75 -41.11
C ALA A 250 -14.81 11.25 -41.43
N CYS A 251 -14.65 10.39 -40.42
CA CYS A 251 -14.46 8.94 -40.59
C CYS A 251 -15.68 8.09 -40.24
N GLY A 252 -16.74 8.69 -39.73
CA GLY A 252 -17.95 7.97 -39.35
C GLY A 252 -18.64 8.55 -38.12
N ASN A 253 -19.68 7.84 -37.68
CA ASN A 253 -20.44 8.20 -36.49
C ASN A 253 -19.84 7.57 -35.23
N GLY A 254 -20.02 8.29 -34.13
CA GLY A 254 -19.52 7.94 -32.81
C GLY A 254 -18.13 8.51 -32.58
N ALA A 255 -17.96 9.14 -31.41
CA ALA A 255 -16.70 9.76 -31.03
C ALA A 255 -16.48 9.70 -29.52
N TRP A 256 -15.21 9.66 -29.15
CA TRP A 256 -14.71 9.93 -27.80
C TRP A 256 -14.71 11.43 -27.54
N ILE A 257 -15.09 11.83 -26.33
CA ILE A 257 -14.94 13.21 -25.85
C ILE A 257 -13.56 13.31 -25.23
N CYS A 258 -12.74 14.26 -25.68
CA CYS A 258 -11.36 14.39 -25.27
C CYS A 258 -11.09 15.77 -24.67
N LYS A 259 -10.42 15.80 -23.51
CA LYS A 259 -9.88 17.02 -22.86
C LYS A 259 -8.43 17.20 -23.35
N ASN A 260 -8.16 18.34 -23.97
CA ASN A 260 -6.81 18.74 -24.38
C ASN A 260 -6.22 19.74 -23.37
N GLN A 261 -4.96 20.10 -23.55
CA GLN A 261 -4.18 20.95 -22.66
C GLN A 261 -3.58 22.15 -23.43
N TYR A 262 -4.36 22.67 -24.39
CA TYR A 262 -4.03 23.82 -25.23
C TYR A 262 -4.89 25.04 -24.90
N SER A 263 -5.19 25.24 -23.62
CA SER A 263 -6.12 26.25 -23.09
C SER A 263 -7.58 26.07 -23.51
N THR A 264 -8.47 26.84 -22.88
CA THR A 264 -9.90 26.88 -23.22
C THR A 264 -10.19 27.48 -24.61
N GLY A 265 -9.19 28.11 -25.26
CA GLY A 265 -9.33 28.62 -26.63
C GLY A 265 -9.29 27.54 -27.71
N PHE A 266 -8.84 26.33 -27.38
CA PHE A 266 -8.81 25.21 -28.32
C PHE A 266 -10.19 24.55 -28.45
N GLY A 267 -10.64 24.29 -29.68
CA GLY A 267 -11.86 23.53 -29.95
C GLY A 267 -13.10 24.07 -29.21
N GLU A 268 -13.78 23.19 -28.50
CA GLU A 268 -14.99 23.49 -27.72
C GLU A 268 -14.65 23.73 -26.24
N GLY A 269 -13.95 24.82 -25.94
CA GLY A 269 -13.59 25.17 -24.56
C GLY A 269 -12.44 24.34 -23.99
N GLY A 270 -11.55 23.85 -24.84
CA GLY A 270 -10.47 22.91 -24.52
C GLY A 270 -10.80 21.45 -24.85
N TYR A 271 -12.00 21.17 -25.36
CA TYR A 271 -12.48 19.83 -25.68
C TYR A 271 -12.66 19.64 -27.18
N PHE A 272 -12.65 18.37 -27.61
CA PHE A 272 -12.88 17.97 -28.99
C PHE A 272 -13.33 16.51 -29.05
N TYR A 273 -13.76 16.06 -30.24
CA TYR A 273 -14.31 14.74 -30.45
C TYR A 273 -13.41 13.90 -31.36
N ILE A 274 -12.81 12.82 -30.86
CA ILE A 274 -12.02 11.89 -31.69
C ILE A 274 -12.93 10.77 -32.18
N SER A 275 -12.95 10.54 -33.49
CA SER A 275 -13.70 9.45 -34.12
C SER A 275 -13.39 8.09 -33.49
N TYR A 276 -14.42 7.26 -33.29
CA TYR A 276 -14.26 5.84 -33.02
C TYR A 276 -13.50 5.07 -34.11
N GLN A 277 -13.44 5.63 -35.33
CA GLN A 277 -12.76 5.02 -36.47
C GLN A 277 -11.34 5.57 -36.69
N ASP A 278 -10.82 6.38 -35.75
CA ASP A 278 -9.40 6.76 -35.75
C ASP A 278 -8.52 5.51 -35.52
N THR A 279 -7.41 5.41 -36.27
CA THR A 279 -6.60 4.19 -36.30
C THR A 279 -5.62 4.05 -35.13
N LEU A 280 -5.47 5.08 -34.29
CA LEU A 280 -4.43 5.16 -33.27
C LEU A 280 -4.93 5.54 -31.88
N VAL A 281 -6.14 6.10 -31.75
CA VAL A 281 -6.82 6.28 -30.47
C VAL A 281 -6.96 4.94 -29.74
N LEU A 282 -7.00 4.97 -28.40
CA LEU A 282 -7.07 3.80 -27.51
C LEU A 282 -5.79 2.95 -27.38
N LYS A 283 -4.88 2.96 -28.37
CA LYS A 283 -3.68 2.08 -28.39
C LYS A 283 -2.80 2.17 -27.14
N TYR A 284 -2.35 3.37 -26.79
CA TYR A 284 -1.53 3.61 -25.61
C TYR A 284 -2.34 4.42 -24.63
N ASN A 285 -2.64 3.81 -23.49
CA ASN A 285 -3.56 4.33 -22.52
C ASN A 285 -3.17 3.90 -21.11
N ALA A 286 -3.64 4.65 -20.11
CA ALA A 286 -3.44 4.30 -18.71
C ALA A 286 -4.52 4.91 -17.82
N ILE A 287 -4.74 4.26 -16.69
CA ILE A 287 -5.48 4.81 -15.56
C ILE A 287 -4.77 4.46 -14.25
N TRP A 288 -4.86 5.36 -13.27
CA TRP A 288 -4.33 5.18 -11.92
C TRP A 288 -5.51 5.23 -10.96
N PRO A 289 -6.17 4.09 -10.71
CA PRO A 289 -7.51 4.06 -10.12
C PRO A 289 -7.51 4.14 -8.59
N GLU A 290 -6.35 4.18 -7.96
CA GLU A 290 -6.20 4.07 -6.51
C GLU A 290 -5.33 5.22 -5.97
N ARG A 291 -5.57 5.56 -4.70
CA ARG A 291 -4.93 6.66 -3.98
C ARG A 291 -4.72 6.23 -2.53
N GLU A 292 -3.54 6.50 -2.01
CA GLU A 292 -3.21 6.40 -0.59
C GLU A 292 -2.70 7.76 -0.11
N GLU A 293 -2.94 8.10 1.16
CA GLU A 293 -2.21 9.23 1.76
C GLU A 293 -0.72 8.87 1.79
N PHE A 294 0.15 9.81 1.45
CA PHE A 294 1.58 9.56 1.55
C PHE A 294 1.98 9.53 3.02
N ASP A 295 2.61 8.43 3.43
CA ASP A 295 3.19 8.32 4.77
C ASP A 295 4.67 8.68 4.70
N PRO A 296 5.12 9.73 5.42
CA PRO A 296 6.54 10.06 5.52
C PRO A 296 7.41 8.93 6.11
N GLY A 297 6.80 7.99 6.83
CA GLY A 297 7.42 6.77 7.35
C GLY A 297 7.45 5.60 6.36
N LEU A 298 6.90 5.77 5.15
CA LEU A 298 6.97 4.76 4.09
C LEU A 298 8.41 4.64 3.58
N ASN A 299 8.96 3.43 3.70
CA ASN A 299 10.21 3.03 3.10
C ASN A 299 9.96 2.07 1.95
N ILE A 300 10.34 2.48 0.74
CA ILE A 300 10.20 1.66 -0.47
C ILE A 300 11.56 1.03 -0.77
N TYR A 301 11.68 -0.27 -0.51
CA TYR A 301 12.83 -1.05 -0.93
C TYR A 301 12.71 -1.34 -2.42
N GLN A 302 13.61 -0.77 -3.23
CA GLN A 302 13.62 -0.90 -4.67
C GLN A 302 15.05 -0.79 -5.24
N TYR A 303 15.25 -1.34 -6.43
CA TYR A 303 16.42 -1.06 -7.29
C TYR A 303 16.00 -0.61 -8.69
N ASP A 304 14.71 -0.28 -8.89
CA ASP A 304 14.10 0.09 -10.16
C ASP A 304 13.48 1.49 -10.10
N ASP A 305 14.31 2.54 -10.21
CA ASP A 305 13.87 3.94 -10.10
C ASP A 305 13.10 4.41 -11.34
N ILE A 306 13.41 3.88 -12.52
CA ILE A 306 12.85 4.22 -13.83
C ILE A 306 12.36 2.98 -14.59
N GLY A 307 12.24 1.85 -13.88
CA GLY A 307 11.86 0.55 -14.41
C GLY A 307 10.38 0.38 -14.77
N GLY A 308 10.09 -0.82 -15.28
CA GLY A 308 8.78 -1.23 -15.77
C GLY A 308 8.83 -1.71 -17.22
N TRP A 309 10.02 -1.64 -17.85
CA TRP A 309 10.35 -2.18 -19.15
C TRP A 309 11.89 -2.21 -19.30
N PRO A 310 12.48 -3.10 -20.13
CA PRO A 310 11.87 -4.11 -20.99
C PRO A 310 11.05 -5.19 -20.28
N PHE A 311 10.32 -5.99 -21.07
CA PHE A 311 9.69 -7.22 -20.58
C PHE A 311 10.59 -8.42 -20.88
N VAL A 312 10.67 -9.38 -19.97
CA VAL A 312 11.57 -10.54 -20.07
C VAL A 312 10.88 -11.83 -19.66
N GLY A 313 11.38 -12.94 -20.18
CA GLY A 313 10.89 -14.27 -19.83
C GLY A 313 11.60 -15.39 -20.56
N TYR A 314 10.96 -16.57 -20.49
CA TYR A 314 11.51 -17.85 -20.89
C TYR A 314 10.68 -18.51 -22.01
N GLU A 315 9.91 -17.72 -22.78
CA GLU A 315 8.92 -18.24 -23.73
C GLU A 315 7.84 -19.12 -23.05
N ASP A 316 7.53 -18.79 -21.80
CA ASP A 316 6.55 -19.48 -20.96
C ASP A 316 5.70 -18.44 -20.20
N SER A 317 4.44 -18.81 -19.97
CA SER A 317 3.48 -18.06 -19.17
C SER A 317 3.84 -18.00 -17.69
N ILE A 318 4.68 -18.92 -17.20
CA ILE A 318 5.12 -18.96 -15.81
C ILE A 318 6.61 -18.62 -15.70
N ALA A 319 6.91 -17.60 -14.91
CA ALA A 319 8.28 -17.25 -14.54
C ALA A 319 8.36 -16.82 -13.08
N TYR A 320 9.57 -16.83 -12.53
CA TYR A 320 9.84 -16.43 -11.17
C TYR A 320 10.94 -15.37 -11.15
N GLY A 321 10.68 -14.28 -10.43
CA GLY A 321 11.68 -13.28 -10.07
C GLY A 321 12.03 -13.41 -8.59
N LEU A 322 13.29 -13.21 -8.24
CA LEU A 322 13.79 -13.20 -6.88
C LEU A 322 14.69 -11.99 -6.69
N ILE A 323 14.39 -11.16 -5.68
CA ILE A 323 15.17 -9.97 -5.35
C ILE A 323 15.63 -10.02 -3.89
N LYS A 324 16.83 -9.52 -3.60
CA LYS A 324 17.40 -9.43 -2.25
C LYS A 324 17.47 -7.98 -1.79
N PHE A 325 16.90 -7.71 -0.63
CA PHE A 325 17.07 -6.45 0.10
C PHE A 325 17.75 -6.68 1.45
N GLU A 326 18.17 -5.58 2.06
CA GLU A 326 18.67 -5.52 3.43
C GLU A 326 17.93 -4.40 4.14
N ALA A 327 17.31 -4.70 5.28
CA ALA A 327 16.50 -3.74 6.00
C ALA A 327 17.38 -2.61 6.55
N THR A 328 16.99 -1.36 6.32
CA THR A 328 17.74 -0.19 6.78
C THR A 328 17.36 0.19 8.21
N ASN A 329 16.09 -0.03 8.59
CA ASN A 329 15.53 0.25 9.91
C ASN A 329 14.79 -0.97 10.47
N ASP A 330 14.41 -0.90 11.75
CA ASP A 330 13.42 -1.83 12.31
C ASP A 330 12.03 -1.44 11.79
N GLN A 331 11.39 -2.31 11.01
CA GLN A 331 10.20 -1.97 10.22
C GLN A 331 9.23 -3.16 10.11
N PHE A 332 8.00 -2.86 9.70
CA PHE A 332 7.06 -3.84 9.19
C PHE A 332 6.97 -3.74 7.68
N ILE A 333 7.27 -4.81 6.96
CA ILE A 333 6.92 -4.96 5.55
C ILE A 333 5.47 -5.41 5.47
N THR A 334 4.64 -4.68 4.74
CA THR A 334 3.20 -4.97 4.64
C THR A 334 2.78 -5.36 3.23
N LYS A 335 3.48 -4.87 2.21
CA LYS A 335 3.16 -5.15 0.81
C LYS A 335 4.41 -5.41 -0.03
N VAL A 336 4.19 -6.09 -1.16
CA VAL A 336 5.18 -6.27 -2.23
C VAL A 336 4.56 -5.79 -3.54
N GLY A 337 5.30 -5.05 -4.37
CA GLY A 337 4.77 -4.56 -5.65
C GLY A 337 5.59 -4.98 -6.86
N THR A 338 4.93 -5.15 -7.99
CA THR A 338 5.56 -5.49 -9.27
C THR A 338 4.66 -5.12 -10.46
N TYR A 339 5.23 -5.12 -11.67
CA TYR A 339 4.48 -4.96 -12.91
C TYR A 339 3.87 -6.28 -13.40
N THR A 340 2.69 -6.17 -14.01
CA THR A 340 2.11 -7.20 -14.87
C THR A 340 2.03 -6.71 -16.31
N VAL A 341 2.36 -7.57 -17.27
CA VAL A 341 2.44 -7.19 -18.69
C VAL A 341 1.31 -7.77 -19.53
N SER A 342 0.47 -8.63 -18.92
CA SER A 342 -0.57 -9.41 -19.60
C SER A 342 -1.89 -9.35 -18.84
N PHE A 343 -2.99 -9.33 -19.61
CA PHE A 343 -4.33 -9.46 -19.07
C PHE A 343 -4.52 -10.82 -18.39
N GLY A 344 -5.12 -10.81 -17.20
CA GLY A 344 -5.46 -12.01 -16.45
C GLY A 344 -4.27 -12.71 -15.82
N THR A 345 -3.30 -11.95 -15.30
CA THR A 345 -2.12 -12.47 -14.62
C THR A 345 -2.46 -12.84 -13.17
N TYR A 346 -1.89 -13.92 -12.65
CA TYR A 346 -1.91 -14.25 -11.23
C TYR A 346 -0.52 -14.01 -10.64
N LEU A 347 -0.47 -13.28 -9.53
CA LEU A 347 0.74 -12.99 -8.78
C LEU A 347 0.70 -13.65 -7.40
N GLU A 348 1.85 -14.10 -6.92
CA GLU A 348 2.06 -14.67 -5.59
C GLU A 348 3.44 -14.22 -5.09
N ALA A 349 3.50 -13.69 -3.88
CA ALA A 349 4.71 -13.25 -3.22
C ALA A 349 5.04 -14.14 -2.02
N GLU A 350 6.32 -14.47 -1.87
CA GLU A 350 6.86 -15.14 -0.67
C GLU A 350 8.17 -14.47 -0.27
N ILE A 351 8.35 -14.19 1.02
CA ILE A 351 9.55 -13.55 1.57
C ILE A 351 10.32 -14.57 2.41
N TYR A 352 11.62 -14.69 2.19
CA TYR A 352 12.52 -15.63 2.87
C TYR A 352 13.70 -14.90 3.53
N ASN A 353 14.27 -15.45 4.60
CA ASN A 353 15.46 -14.89 5.24
C ASN A 353 16.79 -15.40 4.66
N ASN A 354 16.77 -16.47 3.85
CA ASN A 354 18.00 -17.08 3.36
C ASN A 354 17.85 -17.66 1.95
N PHE A 355 18.91 -17.46 1.16
CA PHE A 355 19.11 -18.04 -0.16
C PHE A 355 20.57 -18.49 -0.30
N ASP A 356 20.80 -19.78 -0.54
CA ASP A 356 22.15 -20.35 -0.68
C ASP A 356 22.72 -20.28 -2.11
N GLY A 357 22.01 -19.60 -3.02
CA GLY A 357 22.29 -19.58 -4.46
C GLY A 357 21.51 -20.63 -5.26
N THR A 358 20.86 -21.59 -4.60
CA THR A 358 20.05 -22.64 -5.23
C THR A 358 18.67 -22.77 -4.59
N ASN A 359 18.58 -22.76 -3.26
CA ASN A 359 17.37 -23.01 -2.48
C ASN A 359 17.04 -21.82 -1.58
N LEU A 360 15.75 -21.51 -1.52
CA LEU A 360 15.18 -20.60 -0.54
C LEU A 360 14.83 -21.37 0.74
N SER A 361 15.06 -20.76 1.89
CA SER A 361 14.77 -21.33 3.20
C SER A 361 14.40 -20.24 4.20
N GLY A 362 13.69 -20.60 5.27
CA GLY A 362 13.23 -19.65 6.28
C GLY A 362 12.20 -18.68 5.72
N LEU A 363 11.07 -19.23 5.24
CA LEU A 363 9.90 -18.44 4.85
C LEU A 363 9.47 -17.58 6.04
N LEU A 364 9.37 -16.28 5.80
CA LEU A 364 9.02 -15.25 6.78
C LEU A 364 7.57 -14.78 6.60
N ALA A 365 7.13 -14.58 5.37
CA ALA A 365 5.78 -14.12 5.03
C ALA A 365 5.39 -14.55 3.61
N SER A 366 4.09 -14.53 3.33
CA SER A 366 3.49 -14.79 2.02
C SER A 366 2.35 -13.83 1.73
N SER A 367 1.93 -13.76 0.48
CA SER A 367 0.66 -13.17 0.08
C SER A 367 -0.32 -14.25 -0.36
N THR A 368 -1.61 -13.99 -0.19
CA THR A 368 -2.66 -14.66 -0.96
C THR A 368 -2.46 -14.39 -2.46
N VAL A 369 -2.82 -15.36 -3.31
CA VAL A 369 -2.71 -15.23 -4.77
C VAL A 369 -3.61 -14.09 -5.26
N GLN A 370 -3.02 -13.09 -5.92
CA GLN A 370 -3.73 -11.93 -6.47
C GLN A 370 -4.02 -12.14 -7.96
N TYR A 371 -5.28 -11.96 -8.37
CA TYR A 371 -5.66 -11.92 -9.78
C TYR A 371 -5.65 -10.48 -10.29
N CYS A 372 -4.83 -10.23 -11.31
CA CYS A 372 -4.64 -8.96 -11.98
C CYS A 372 -5.40 -8.98 -13.31
N ASP A 373 -6.49 -8.20 -13.40
CA ASP A 373 -7.31 -8.14 -14.60
C ASP A 373 -6.53 -7.53 -15.77
N TYR A 374 -6.00 -6.32 -15.60
CA TYR A 374 -5.26 -5.59 -16.61
C TYR A 374 -3.74 -5.58 -16.34
N PRO A 375 -2.91 -5.53 -17.40
CA PRO A 375 -1.51 -5.15 -17.28
C PRO A 375 -1.37 -3.82 -16.55
N GLY A 376 -0.29 -3.63 -15.81
CA GLY A 376 -0.17 -2.49 -14.92
C GLY A 376 0.93 -2.65 -13.87
N TYR A 377 0.83 -1.85 -12.82
CA TYR A 377 1.62 -2.00 -11.60
C TYR A 377 0.67 -2.36 -10.48
N TRP A 378 1.02 -3.37 -9.70
CA TRP A 378 0.18 -3.95 -8.67
C TRP A 378 0.95 -4.04 -7.35
N GLN A 379 0.24 -3.85 -6.25
CA GLN A 379 0.71 -4.16 -4.90
C GLN A 379 -0.07 -5.35 -4.34
N LEU A 380 0.66 -6.29 -3.75
CA LEU A 380 0.16 -7.47 -3.06
C LEU A 380 0.30 -7.21 -1.56
N ASP A 381 -0.81 -7.28 -0.83
CA ASP A 381 -0.78 -7.35 0.62
C ASP A 381 -0.18 -8.68 1.07
N LEU A 382 0.69 -8.64 2.07
CA LEU A 382 1.10 -9.83 2.79
C LEU A 382 -0.05 -10.31 3.68
N ASP A 383 -0.19 -11.63 3.85
CA ASP A 383 -1.23 -12.22 4.69
C ASP A 383 -1.10 -11.76 6.16
N GLU A 384 0.14 -11.53 6.59
CA GLU A 384 0.51 -10.90 7.86
C GLU A 384 1.69 -9.95 7.64
N ALA A 385 1.70 -8.82 8.37
CA ALA A 385 2.81 -7.87 8.32
C ALA A 385 4.10 -8.51 8.86
N LEU A 386 5.19 -8.39 8.11
CA LEU A 386 6.47 -8.98 8.44
C LEU A 386 7.34 -7.97 9.20
N LYS A 387 7.59 -8.21 10.50
CA LYS A 387 8.63 -7.49 11.24
C LYS A 387 10.01 -7.89 10.70
N ILE A 388 10.82 -6.90 10.34
CA ILE A 388 12.22 -7.05 9.92
C ILE A 388 13.08 -6.05 10.70
N ASN A 389 14.22 -6.48 11.23
CA ASN A 389 15.11 -5.60 11.99
C ASN A 389 16.21 -5.02 11.10
N SER A 390 16.74 -3.86 11.47
CA SER A 390 17.84 -3.22 10.74
C SER A 390 19.03 -4.17 10.56
N GLY A 391 19.56 -4.24 9.34
CA GLY A 391 20.67 -5.11 8.93
C GLY A 391 20.27 -6.54 8.57
N GLU A 392 19.00 -6.94 8.74
CA GLU A 392 18.54 -8.26 8.29
C GLU A 392 18.31 -8.27 6.78
N ALA A 393 18.86 -9.27 6.10
CA ALA A 393 18.61 -9.51 4.69
C ALA A 393 17.32 -10.31 4.49
N PHE A 394 16.56 -9.97 3.45
CA PHE A 394 15.36 -10.69 3.07
C PHE A 394 15.27 -10.82 1.55
N PHE A 395 14.61 -11.89 1.10
CA PHE A 395 14.52 -12.28 -0.29
C PHE A 395 13.06 -12.40 -0.70
N ILE A 396 12.63 -11.61 -1.67
CA ILE A 396 11.26 -11.61 -2.16
C ILE A 396 11.22 -12.42 -3.45
N LYS A 397 10.46 -13.51 -3.43
CA LYS A 397 10.14 -14.30 -4.61
C LYS A 397 8.76 -13.89 -5.11
N ILE A 398 8.67 -13.51 -6.38
CA ILE A 398 7.40 -13.37 -7.08
C ILE A 398 7.24 -14.51 -8.09
N LYS A 399 6.09 -15.17 -8.06
CA LYS A 399 5.62 -16.04 -9.14
C LYS A 399 4.69 -15.25 -10.05
N TYR A 400 5.06 -15.18 -11.32
CA TYR A 400 4.21 -14.64 -12.38
C TYR A 400 3.55 -15.80 -13.10
N ASN A 401 2.23 -15.83 -13.14
CA ASN A 401 1.47 -16.75 -13.99
C ASN A 401 0.59 -15.92 -14.93
N SER A 402 1.08 -15.69 -16.14
CA SER A 402 0.53 -14.78 -17.15
C SER A 402 0.10 -15.58 -18.40
N PRO A 403 -1.12 -16.12 -18.44
CA PRO A 403 -1.55 -17.04 -19.50
C PRO A 403 -1.38 -16.47 -20.91
N GLY A 404 -0.55 -17.13 -21.73
CA GLY A 404 -0.30 -16.75 -23.12
C GLY A 404 0.67 -15.56 -23.28
N CYS A 405 1.44 -15.23 -22.25
CA CYS A 405 2.50 -14.23 -22.30
C CYS A 405 3.87 -14.88 -22.10
N ASP A 406 4.74 -14.72 -23.08
CA ASP A 406 6.07 -15.34 -23.12
C ASP A 406 7.13 -14.60 -22.26
N TYR A 407 6.82 -13.34 -21.90
CA TYR A 407 7.73 -12.40 -21.25
C TYR A 407 7.09 -11.73 -20.02
N PRO A 408 6.69 -12.50 -19.00
CA PRO A 408 5.77 -12.02 -17.96
C PRO A 408 6.37 -11.02 -16.96
N MET A 409 7.69 -10.83 -16.93
CA MET A 409 8.38 -10.01 -15.93
C MET A 409 8.84 -8.68 -16.53
N ALA A 410 8.80 -7.60 -15.74
CA ALA A 410 9.41 -6.33 -16.10
C ALA A 410 10.76 -6.14 -15.39
N ILE A 411 11.66 -5.43 -16.05
CA ILE A 411 12.99 -5.11 -15.54
C ILE A 411 13.29 -3.60 -15.69
N GLU A 412 14.41 -3.18 -15.11
CA GLU A 412 15.10 -1.92 -15.37
C GLU A 412 16.47 -2.23 -16.00
N THR A 413 16.85 -1.47 -17.03
CA THR A 413 18.16 -1.60 -17.69
C THR A 413 18.60 -0.27 -18.32
N HIS A 414 19.88 -0.16 -18.64
CA HIS A 414 20.45 1.00 -19.33
C HIS A 414 20.08 0.98 -20.81
N GLU A 415 19.60 2.12 -21.31
CA GLU A 415 19.34 2.38 -22.72
C GLU A 415 19.91 3.77 -23.07
N GLU A 416 20.94 3.79 -23.91
CA GLU A 416 21.71 5.00 -24.24
C GLU A 416 20.80 6.16 -24.70
N GLY A 417 20.84 7.29 -23.98
CA GLY A 417 20.07 8.48 -24.29
C GLY A 417 18.61 8.42 -23.83
N TYR A 418 18.26 7.42 -23.02
CA TYR A 418 16.90 7.23 -22.50
C TYR A 418 16.87 6.90 -21.00
N THR A 419 17.57 5.84 -20.58
CA THR A 419 17.66 5.40 -19.18
C THR A 419 19.11 5.15 -18.76
N ASP A 420 19.52 5.69 -17.61
CA ASP A 420 20.84 5.43 -17.01
C ASP A 420 20.72 5.03 -15.53
N PRO A 421 20.11 3.87 -15.23
CA PRO A 421 19.93 3.39 -13.86
C PRO A 421 21.21 2.83 -13.27
N HIS A 422 21.31 2.82 -11.94
CA HIS A 422 22.33 2.06 -11.23
C HIS A 422 21.90 0.60 -11.12
N ILE A 423 22.53 -0.28 -11.91
CA ILE A 423 22.22 -1.71 -11.87
C ILE A 423 22.99 -2.43 -10.76
N GLU A 424 22.28 -3.16 -9.91
CA GLU A 424 22.84 -3.84 -8.75
C GLU A 424 23.62 -5.12 -9.09
N THR A 425 24.65 -5.41 -8.30
CA THR A 425 25.41 -6.67 -8.42
C THR A 425 24.89 -7.71 -7.43
N GLY A 426 24.43 -8.86 -7.92
CA GLY A 426 24.09 -10.01 -7.07
C GLY A 426 22.88 -9.78 -6.18
N LYS A 427 21.90 -9.01 -6.67
CA LYS A 427 20.63 -8.74 -5.98
C LYS A 427 19.41 -9.37 -6.64
N CYS A 428 19.50 -9.75 -7.91
CA CYS A 428 18.39 -10.21 -8.71
C CYS A 428 18.65 -11.60 -9.32
N TRP A 429 17.64 -12.46 -9.30
CA TRP A 429 17.66 -13.78 -9.95
C TRP A 429 16.33 -14.08 -10.64
N THR A 430 16.38 -14.83 -11.73
CA THR A 430 15.20 -15.27 -12.46
C THR A 430 15.23 -16.78 -12.71
N LYS A 431 14.06 -17.37 -12.96
CA LYS A 431 13.96 -18.73 -13.50
C LYS A 431 12.62 -19.01 -14.16
N GLU A 432 12.60 -20.02 -15.01
CA GLU A 432 11.37 -20.66 -15.50
C GLU A 432 10.80 -21.67 -14.49
N GLU A 433 9.60 -22.17 -14.74
CA GLU A 433 9.00 -23.23 -13.92
C GLU A 433 9.79 -24.54 -14.01
N GLY A 434 10.23 -25.06 -12.85
CA GLY A 434 11.08 -26.25 -12.79
C GLY A 434 12.56 -26.02 -13.12
N GLY A 435 12.96 -24.78 -13.47
CA GLY A 435 14.34 -24.38 -13.73
C GLY A 435 15.17 -24.07 -12.47
N TYR A 436 16.40 -23.60 -12.68
CA TYR A 436 17.31 -23.13 -11.64
C TYR A 436 17.42 -21.60 -11.64
N TRP A 437 17.82 -21.02 -10.50
CA TRP A 437 17.99 -19.57 -10.38
C TRP A 437 19.20 -19.09 -11.18
N GLU A 438 18.97 -18.17 -12.10
CA GLU A 438 20.01 -17.46 -12.87
C GLU A 438 20.17 -16.07 -12.29
N VAL A 439 21.41 -15.68 -11.95
CA VAL A 439 21.71 -14.32 -11.48
C VAL A 439 21.67 -13.34 -12.65
N ILE A 440 21.05 -12.19 -12.43
CA ILE A 440 21.08 -11.02 -13.32
C ILE A 440 21.63 -9.80 -12.56
N GLY A 441 21.98 -8.76 -13.30
CA GLY A 441 22.53 -7.51 -12.75
C GLY A 441 23.95 -7.23 -13.22
N GLU A 442 24.59 -6.25 -12.60
CA GLU A 442 25.91 -5.76 -13.01
C GLU A 442 26.97 -6.86 -12.90
N GLY A 443 27.86 -6.93 -13.90
CA GLY A 443 28.88 -7.98 -14.01
C GLY A 443 28.37 -9.35 -14.48
N THR A 444 27.09 -9.49 -14.82
CA THR A 444 26.52 -10.71 -15.41
C THR A 444 26.35 -10.58 -16.94
N THR A 445 25.87 -11.64 -17.60
CA THR A 445 25.51 -11.57 -19.04
C THR A 445 24.19 -10.87 -19.31
N PHE A 446 23.39 -10.61 -18.28
CA PHE A 446 22.08 -9.98 -18.38
C PHE A 446 22.02 -8.82 -17.37
N VAL A 447 22.39 -7.62 -17.83
CA VAL A 447 22.57 -6.43 -16.99
C VAL A 447 21.23 -5.73 -16.80
N ALA A 448 20.52 -6.07 -15.74
CA ALA A 448 19.22 -5.50 -15.41
C ALA A 448 18.85 -5.77 -13.94
N ASP A 449 17.99 -4.94 -13.38
CA ASP A 449 17.30 -5.19 -12.11
C ASP A 449 15.84 -5.58 -12.32
N LEU A 450 15.31 -6.37 -11.38
CA LEU A 450 13.90 -6.73 -11.37
C LEU A 450 13.06 -5.59 -10.81
N CYS A 451 11.92 -5.31 -11.45
CA CYS A 451 10.95 -4.34 -10.93
C CYS A 451 10.07 -4.94 -9.83
N ILE A 452 10.69 -5.28 -8.70
CA ILE A 452 10.03 -5.82 -7.51
C ILE A 452 10.36 -4.90 -6.33
N LYS A 453 9.32 -4.39 -5.66
CA LYS A 453 9.46 -3.47 -4.52
C LYS A 453 8.91 -4.09 -3.24
N ALA A 454 9.45 -3.72 -2.09
CA ALA A 454 8.83 -3.97 -0.78
C ALA A 454 8.44 -2.64 -0.12
N TYR A 455 7.23 -2.61 0.44
CA TYR A 455 6.69 -1.45 1.13
C TYR A 455 6.73 -1.73 2.63
N ALA A 456 7.53 -0.94 3.32
CA ALA A 456 7.76 -1.09 4.74
C ALA A 456 7.52 0.20 5.48
N PHE A 457 7.17 0.09 6.74
CA PHE A 457 6.95 1.25 7.59
C PHE A 457 7.68 1.09 8.93
N ASP A 458 8.15 2.20 9.48
CA ASP A 458 8.85 2.22 10.76
C ASP A 458 7.99 1.72 11.92
N ILE A 459 8.57 0.91 12.81
CA ILE A 459 7.85 0.40 13.97
C ILE A 459 7.48 1.56 14.91
N MET A 460 6.18 1.67 15.22
CA MET A 460 5.74 2.57 16.29
C MET A 460 6.11 1.96 17.65
N LYS A 461 7.06 2.56 18.35
CA LYS A 461 7.46 2.17 19.71
C LYS A 461 6.67 2.95 20.74
N ILE A 462 6.09 2.24 21.72
CA ILE A 462 5.17 2.79 22.71
C ILE A 462 5.60 2.36 24.11
N ASP A 463 5.92 3.34 24.96
CA ASP A 463 6.31 3.16 26.35
C ASP A 463 5.23 3.75 27.26
N LEU A 464 4.48 2.87 27.93
CA LEU A 464 3.40 3.25 28.82
C LEU A 464 3.73 2.86 30.26
N LYS A 465 3.28 3.67 31.21
CA LYS A 465 3.43 3.39 32.63
C LYS A 465 2.15 3.65 33.40
N VAL A 466 1.74 2.66 34.20
CA VAL A 466 0.57 2.73 35.06
C VAL A 466 0.83 1.99 36.37
N MET A 467 0.22 2.44 37.46
CA MET A 467 0.25 1.75 38.74
C MET A 467 -1.15 1.24 39.08
N LEU A 468 -1.24 0.16 39.84
CA LEU A 468 -2.48 -0.42 40.35
C LEU A 468 -2.55 -0.22 41.86
N GLU A 469 -3.70 0.21 42.38
CA GLU A 469 -3.88 0.40 43.82
C GLU A 469 -3.64 -0.88 44.63
N GLY A 470 -4.10 -2.04 44.15
CA GLY A 470 -4.10 -3.30 44.89
C GLY A 470 -2.70 -3.78 45.30
N PRO A 471 -1.82 -4.06 44.33
CA PRO A 471 -0.49 -4.58 44.61
C PRO A 471 0.50 -3.51 45.09
N PHE A 472 0.14 -2.22 45.09
CA PHE A 472 1.06 -1.14 45.43
C PHE A 472 1.56 -1.24 46.89
N ASN A 473 2.88 -1.22 47.06
CA ASN A 473 3.55 -1.43 48.35
C ASN A 473 4.23 -0.16 48.91
N GLY A 474 3.89 1.00 48.36
CA GLY A 474 4.41 2.31 48.77
C GLY A 474 5.51 2.85 47.85
N ASN A 475 6.13 2.03 47.02
CA ASN A 475 7.11 2.47 46.02
C ASN A 475 6.91 1.77 44.67
N GLU A 476 6.68 0.46 44.69
CA GLU A 476 6.45 -0.40 43.53
C GLU A 476 5.15 -1.20 43.75
N MET A 477 4.93 -2.22 42.93
CA MET A 477 3.84 -3.18 43.06
C MET A 477 4.38 -4.57 43.41
N ASN A 478 3.65 -5.29 44.27
CA ASN A 478 3.95 -6.67 44.58
C ASN A 478 3.64 -7.58 43.39
N THR A 479 4.50 -8.56 43.14
CA THR A 479 4.31 -9.56 42.09
C THR A 479 3.77 -10.88 42.67
N GLY A 480 2.84 -10.78 43.63
CA GLY A 480 2.32 -11.93 44.37
C GLY A 480 1.64 -12.98 43.48
N LEU A 481 1.15 -12.54 42.31
CA LEU A 481 0.46 -13.38 41.34
C LEU A 481 1.36 -14.09 40.32
N THR A 482 2.68 -13.81 40.25
CA THR A 482 3.52 -14.24 39.11
C THR A 482 3.40 -15.73 38.75
N THR A 483 3.26 -16.63 39.74
CA THR A 483 3.11 -18.07 39.48
C THR A 483 1.71 -18.51 39.05
N SER A 484 0.73 -17.63 39.20
CA SER A 484 -0.69 -17.87 38.91
C SER A 484 -1.16 -17.17 37.63
N ILE A 485 -0.39 -16.18 37.13
CA ILE A 485 -0.69 -15.46 35.88
C ILE A 485 -0.83 -16.48 34.73
N PRO A 486 -1.91 -16.42 33.93
CA PRO A 486 -2.10 -17.33 32.82
C PRO A 486 -1.04 -17.09 31.74
N LEU A 487 -0.65 -18.17 31.05
CA LEU A 487 0.31 -18.10 29.93
C LEU A 487 -0.31 -17.50 28.66
N ALA A 488 -1.65 -17.45 28.57
CA ALA A 488 -2.39 -16.80 27.50
C ALA A 488 -3.08 -15.55 28.03
N GLN A 489 -3.23 -14.54 27.18
CA GLN A 489 -3.93 -13.31 27.54
C GLN A 489 -5.40 -13.57 27.98
N PRO A 490 -5.91 -12.90 29.03
CA PRO A 490 -7.22 -13.19 29.62
C PRO A 490 -8.40 -12.39 29.01
N TYR A 491 -8.14 -11.47 28.09
CA TYR A 491 -9.09 -10.50 27.52
C TYR A 491 -9.93 -11.03 26.33
N SER A 492 -9.81 -12.31 25.97
CA SER A 492 -10.60 -12.94 24.89
C SER A 492 -12.07 -13.19 25.21
N VAL A 493 -12.51 -12.83 26.41
CA VAL A 493 -13.89 -13.01 26.89
C VAL A 493 -14.57 -11.65 27.13
N PHE A 494 -15.89 -11.67 27.25
CA PHE A 494 -16.67 -10.50 27.67
C PHE A 494 -16.10 -9.91 28.98
N PRO A 495 -15.99 -8.57 29.12
CA PRO A 495 -16.51 -7.54 28.23
C PRO A 495 -15.58 -7.08 27.10
N TRP A 496 -14.31 -7.53 27.08
CA TRP A 496 -13.33 -7.02 26.10
C TRP A 496 -13.43 -7.71 24.74
N GLU A 497 -13.68 -9.02 24.73
CA GLU A 497 -13.74 -9.85 23.50
C GLU A 497 -12.55 -9.59 22.57
N TYR A 498 -11.36 -9.37 23.14
CA TYR A 498 -10.14 -9.05 22.42
C TYR A 498 -9.67 -10.26 21.60
N GLN A 499 -9.51 -10.06 20.30
CA GLN A 499 -9.22 -11.12 19.33
C GLN A 499 -7.74 -11.52 19.25
N GLY A 500 -6.86 -10.83 19.98
CA GLY A 500 -5.44 -11.16 20.02
C GLY A 500 -5.17 -12.57 20.58
N THR A 501 -4.07 -13.15 20.12
CA THR A 501 -3.70 -14.54 20.41
C THR A 501 -2.41 -14.66 21.23
N GLU A 502 -2.04 -13.58 21.93
CA GLU A 502 -0.81 -13.47 22.69
C GLU A 502 -0.69 -14.58 23.74
N THR A 503 0.41 -15.33 23.65
CA THR A 503 0.77 -16.39 24.59
C THR A 503 2.27 -16.37 24.86
N VAL A 504 2.67 -16.81 26.04
CA VAL A 504 4.08 -17.02 26.42
C VAL A 504 4.30 -18.43 26.93
N SER A 505 5.52 -18.94 26.80
CA SER A 505 5.89 -20.22 27.41
C SER A 505 6.19 -20.10 28.90
N ILE A 506 6.54 -18.90 29.36
CA ILE A 506 6.79 -18.55 30.75
C ILE A 506 6.50 -17.05 30.94
N VAL A 507 5.86 -16.69 32.05
CA VAL A 507 5.68 -15.29 32.41
C VAL A 507 7.05 -14.68 32.76
N PRO A 508 7.42 -13.53 32.17
CA PRO A 508 8.69 -12.87 32.48
C PRO A 508 8.86 -12.53 33.97
N GLY A 509 10.09 -12.20 34.37
CA GLY A 509 10.37 -11.76 35.74
C GLY A 509 9.75 -10.39 36.05
N ASN A 510 9.35 -10.20 37.31
CA ASN A 510 8.79 -8.95 37.84
C ASN A 510 7.45 -8.51 37.24
N ILE A 511 6.69 -9.43 36.65
CA ILE A 511 5.34 -9.16 36.15
C ILE A 511 4.34 -9.17 37.32
N VAL A 512 3.52 -8.13 37.36
CA VAL A 512 2.37 -7.97 38.26
C VAL A 512 1.14 -8.66 37.66
N ASP A 513 0.80 -8.33 36.42
CA ASP A 513 -0.35 -8.91 35.70
C ASP A 513 -0.31 -8.64 34.18
N TRP A 514 -1.28 -9.17 33.44
CA TRP A 514 -1.66 -8.75 32.10
C TRP A 514 -2.48 -7.46 32.12
N VAL A 515 -2.27 -6.60 31.11
CA VAL A 515 -3.09 -5.43 30.80
C VAL A 515 -3.50 -5.49 29.33
N LEU A 516 -4.66 -4.94 28.98
CA LEU A 516 -5.04 -4.70 27.60
C LEU A 516 -4.86 -3.23 27.28
N ILE A 517 -4.06 -2.94 26.27
CA ILE A 517 -3.81 -1.59 25.78
C ILE A 517 -4.69 -1.37 24.57
N GLU A 518 -5.29 -0.21 24.48
CA GLU A 518 -5.98 0.27 23.29
C GLU A 518 -5.47 1.68 22.96
N LEU A 519 -5.20 1.95 21.68
CA LEU A 519 -4.81 3.28 21.22
C LEU A 519 -5.94 3.87 20.38
N ARG A 520 -6.35 5.08 20.74
CA ARG A 520 -7.41 5.83 20.09
C ARG A 520 -6.85 7.07 19.40
N GLU A 521 -7.31 7.31 18.19
CA GLU A 521 -6.82 8.39 17.32
C GLU A 521 -7.89 9.46 17.11
N THR A 522 -7.54 10.73 17.30
CA THR A 522 -8.43 11.83 16.94
C THR A 522 -7.68 13.14 16.67
N THR A 523 -8.14 13.91 15.70
CA THR A 523 -7.67 15.30 15.49
C THR A 523 -8.08 16.26 16.61
N ASP A 524 -9.09 15.90 17.41
CA ASP A 524 -9.63 16.73 18.49
C ASP A 524 -9.02 16.41 19.87
N GLY A 525 -9.63 16.96 20.92
CA GLY A 525 -9.26 16.68 22.31
C GLY A 525 -9.68 15.29 22.82
N PRO A 526 -9.23 14.89 24.03
CA PRO A 526 -9.42 13.56 24.60
C PRO A 526 -10.89 13.13 24.74
N SER A 527 -11.84 14.07 24.84
CA SER A 527 -13.27 13.74 24.91
C SER A 527 -13.83 13.11 23.64
N ASN A 528 -13.11 13.21 22.50
CA ASN A 528 -13.48 12.60 21.23
C ASN A 528 -12.66 11.35 20.90
N ALA A 529 -11.74 10.93 21.79
CA ALA A 529 -11.07 9.65 21.70
C ALA A 529 -12.03 8.53 22.14
N LEU A 530 -13.08 8.30 21.35
CA LEU A 530 -14.16 7.35 21.61
C LEU A 530 -13.75 5.92 21.25
N SER A 531 -14.50 4.93 21.71
CA SER A 531 -14.22 3.51 21.42
C SER A 531 -14.13 3.19 19.92
N ASN A 532 -14.95 3.84 19.08
CA ASN A 532 -14.92 3.67 17.63
C ASN A 532 -13.75 4.36 16.92
N THR A 533 -12.91 5.09 17.66
CA THR A 533 -11.65 5.70 17.18
C THR A 533 -10.43 4.85 17.54
N ALA A 534 -10.63 3.66 18.12
CA ALA A 534 -9.56 2.72 18.39
C ALA A 534 -8.94 2.21 17.09
N ILE A 535 -7.62 2.37 16.95
CA ILE A 535 -6.83 1.93 15.79
C ILE A 535 -5.92 0.75 16.13
N PHE A 536 -5.78 0.42 17.40
CA PHE A 536 -4.91 -0.66 17.87
C PHE A 536 -5.35 -1.17 19.23
N ALA A 537 -5.19 -2.48 19.44
CA ALA A 537 -5.25 -3.07 20.76
C ALA A 537 -4.28 -4.25 20.89
N GLN A 538 -3.64 -4.37 22.05
CA GLN A 538 -2.70 -5.45 22.35
C GLN A 538 -2.72 -5.83 23.83
N ALA A 539 -2.74 -7.13 24.13
CA ALA A 539 -2.47 -7.62 25.47
C ALA A 539 -0.97 -7.58 25.77
N ALA A 540 -0.62 -7.05 26.95
CA ALA A 540 0.74 -6.78 27.35
C ALA A 540 0.96 -7.09 28.84
N PHE A 541 2.21 -7.07 29.29
CA PHE A 541 2.53 -7.29 30.69
C PHE A 541 2.77 -5.98 31.43
N LEU A 542 2.27 -5.90 32.65
CA LEU A 542 2.56 -4.83 33.60
C LEU A 542 3.66 -5.27 34.58
N LYS A 543 4.72 -4.47 34.69
CA LYS A 543 5.83 -4.73 35.62
C LYS A 543 5.61 -4.08 36.98
N ASN A 544 6.35 -4.54 37.98
CA ASN A 544 6.30 -4.03 39.35
C ASN A 544 6.60 -2.53 39.49
N ASP A 545 7.40 -1.96 38.59
CA ASP A 545 7.71 -0.53 38.54
C ASP A 545 6.66 0.30 37.78
N GLY A 546 5.60 -0.34 37.29
CA GLY A 546 4.51 0.23 36.52
C GLY A 546 4.72 0.27 35.01
N SER A 547 5.91 -0.07 34.50
CA SER A 547 6.14 -0.11 33.05
C SER A 547 5.30 -1.21 32.40
N ILE A 548 4.71 -0.89 31.24
CA ILE A 548 3.99 -1.83 30.39
C ILE A 548 4.92 -2.26 29.28
N VAL A 549 5.10 -3.57 29.13
CA VAL A 549 6.06 -4.19 28.22
C VAL A 549 5.39 -5.24 27.34
N GLY A 550 5.98 -5.49 26.18
CA GLY A 550 5.58 -6.58 25.30
C GLY A 550 5.84 -7.96 25.91
N LEU A 551 5.60 -9.00 25.11
CA LEU A 551 5.71 -10.39 25.56
C LEU A 551 7.14 -10.83 25.93
N ASP A 552 8.15 -10.08 25.53
CA ASP A 552 9.54 -10.31 25.93
C ASP A 552 9.85 -9.88 27.38
N GLY A 553 8.96 -9.12 28.03
CA GLY A 553 9.10 -8.64 29.41
C GLY A 553 10.11 -7.50 29.61
N THR A 554 10.63 -6.93 28.52
CA THR A 554 11.74 -5.98 28.53
C THR A 554 11.47 -4.72 27.73
N ASN A 555 11.01 -4.85 26.48
CA ASN A 555 10.77 -3.72 25.59
C ASN A 555 9.33 -3.22 25.75
N GLY A 556 9.09 -1.96 25.40
CA GLY A 556 7.75 -1.42 25.24
C GLY A 556 6.96 -2.14 24.15
N ILE A 557 5.81 -1.57 23.79
CA ILE A 557 4.96 -2.12 22.74
C ILE A 557 5.47 -1.65 21.38
N GLU A 558 5.47 -2.57 20.42
CA GLU A 558 5.81 -2.31 19.04
C GLU A 558 4.58 -2.55 18.19
N ALA A 559 4.09 -1.50 17.54
CA ALA A 559 2.87 -1.53 16.77
C ALA A 559 3.16 -1.27 15.28
N ASN A 560 2.50 -2.04 14.42
CA ASN A 560 2.39 -1.74 12.99
C ASN A 560 1.28 -0.70 12.80
N LEU A 561 1.57 0.55 13.15
CA LEU A 561 0.63 1.67 13.11
C LEU A 561 1.33 2.92 12.60
N HIS A 562 0.59 3.70 11.83
CA HIS A 562 1.00 4.99 11.33
C HIS A 562 -0.15 5.97 11.52
N THR A 563 0.15 7.11 12.14
CA THR A 563 -0.83 8.15 12.42
C THR A 563 -0.13 9.50 12.47
N ASN A 564 -0.81 10.51 11.92
CA ASN A 564 -0.44 11.92 12.01
C ASN A 564 -1.35 12.70 12.98
N GLU A 565 -2.29 12.02 13.65
CA GLU A 565 -3.23 12.64 14.58
C GLU A 565 -2.80 12.44 16.05
N ASN A 566 -3.62 12.93 16.98
CA ASN A 566 -3.35 12.76 18.40
C ASN A 566 -3.69 11.33 18.84
N LEU A 567 -2.70 10.66 19.43
CA LEU A 567 -2.86 9.32 19.97
C LEU A 567 -3.12 9.37 21.48
N TYR A 568 -4.14 8.65 21.96
CA TYR A 568 -4.49 8.52 23.36
C TYR A 568 -4.50 7.04 23.76
N ALA A 569 -3.73 6.69 24.80
CA ALA A 569 -3.69 5.32 25.32
C ALA A 569 -4.81 5.09 26.33
N VAL A 570 -5.47 3.95 26.22
CA VAL A 570 -6.41 3.39 27.20
C VAL A 570 -5.80 2.12 27.77
N ILE A 571 -5.80 1.98 29.09
CA ILE A 571 -5.36 0.78 29.78
C ILE A 571 -6.56 0.14 30.48
N TYR A 572 -6.85 -1.10 30.09
CA TYR A 572 -7.79 -1.96 30.77
C TYR A 572 -7.04 -2.99 31.62
N HIS A 573 -7.64 -3.30 32.76
CA HIS A 573 -7.17 -4.35 33.65
C HIS A 573 -8.38 -5.14 34.16
N ARG A 574 -8.18 -6.42 34.47
CA ARG A 574 -9.29 -7.35 34.73
C ARG A 574 -10.16 -7.04 35.94
N ASN A 575 -9.61 -6.34 36.94
CA ASN A 575 -10.30 -6.04 38.20
C ASN A 575 -10.12 -4.60 38.71
N HIS A 576 -9.66 -3.69 37.83
CA HIS A 576 -9.49 -2.27 38.13
C HIS A 576 -10.20 -1.43 37.08
N LEU A 577 -10.72 -0.26 37.48
CA LEU A 577 -11.35 0.67 36.55
C LEU A 577 -10.34 1.11 35.48
N PRO A 578 -10.73 1.13 34.19
CA PRO A 578 -9.84 1.50 33.11
C PRO A 578 -9.50 2.99 33.15
N VAL A 579 -8.33 3.35 32.59
CA VAL A 579 -7.85 4.73 32.50
C VAL A 579 -7.48 5.09 31.07
N MET A 580 -7.75 6.32 30.66
CA MET A 580 -7.32 6.87 29.37
C MET A 580 -6.47 8.11 29.57
N ALA A 581 -5.47 8.31 28.71
CA ALA A 581 -4.64 9.51 28.69
C ALA A 581 -5.49 10.79 28.59
N SER A 582 -5.22 11.78 29.43
CA SER A 582 -5.89 13.10 29.39
C SER A 582 -5.28 14.06 28.36
N SER A 583 -4.14 13.71 27.78
CA SER A 583 -3.47 14.45 26.72
C SER A 583 -2.88 13.47 25.71
N PRO A 584 -2.54 13.92 24.48
CA PRO A 584 -1.87 13.08 23.50
C PRO A 584 -0.58 12.47 24.07
N LEU A 585 -0.22 11.28 23.58
CA LEU A 585 1.06 10.64 23.85
C LEU A 585 2.22 11.54 23.40
N ASN A 586 3.29 11.58 24.18
CA ASN A 586 4.45 12.42 23.85
C ASN A 586 5.45 11.61 23.04
N LYS A 587 5.82 12.07 21.84
CA LYS A 587 6.88 11.45 21.05
C LYS A 587 8.25 11.98 21.50
N VAL A 588 9.10 11.12 22.06
CA VAL A 588 10.46 11.45 22.52
C VAL A 588 11.44 10.44 21.92
N LEU A 589 12.39 10.91 21.11
CA LEU A 589 13.34 10.03 20.39
C LEU A 589 12.63 8.89 19.62
N ASP A 590 11.55 9.24 18.93
CA ASP A 590 10.67 8.32 18.17
C ASP A 590 9.92 7.26 18.97
N ILE A 591 9.86 7.40 20.30
CA ILE A 591 9.04 6.57 21.18
C ILE A 591 7.85 7.38 21.69
N TYR A 592 6.64 6.85 21.51
CA TYR A 592 5.43 7.42 22.10
C TYR A 592 5.34 7.05 23.57
N THR A 593 5.32 8.04 24.44
CA THR A 593 5.43 7.86 25.88
C THR A 593 4.22 8.42 26.62
N TYR A 594 3.76 7.69 27.65
CA TYR A 594 2.79 8.21 28.60
C TYR A 594 2.94 7.56 29.99
N ASP A 595 2.98 8.40 31.03
CA ASP A 595 3.04 7.95 32.42
C ASP A 595 1.82 8.47 33.19
N PHE A 596 0.92 7.53 33.51
CA PHE A 596 -0.28 7.78 34.29
C PHE A 596 0.00 8.06 35.76
N SER A 597 1.17 7.68 36.27
CA SER A 597 1.44 7.57 37.70
C SER A 597 2.02 8.82 38.35
N ASN A 598 2.47 9.79 37.56
CA ASN A 598 3.19 10.97 38.08
C ASN A 598 2.29 12.12 38.56
N ASN A 599 1.02 12.17 38.13
CA ASN A 599 0.08 13.23 38.52
C ASN A 599 -1.37 12.78 38.32
N ILE A 600 -2.28 13.23 39.19
CA ILE A 600 -3.71 12.93 39.14
C ILE A 600 -4.37 13.35 37.81
N ASP A 601 -3.88 14.44 37.20
CA ASP A 601 -4.46 14.98 35.96
C ASP A 601 -4.01 14.21 34.70
N LYS A 602 -3.27 13.10 34.85
CA LYS A 602 -2.81 12.28 33.71
C LYS A 602 -3.86 11.32 33.16
N ALA A 603 -4.93 11.00 33.89
CA ALA A 603 -6.06 10.31 33.29
C ALA A 603 -7.17 11.30 32.98
N PHE A 604 -7.85 11.06 31.87
CA PHE A 604 -9.09 11.74 31.52
C PHE A 604 -10.13 11.48 32.62
N GLY A 605 -10.68 12.55 33.20
CA GLY A 605 -11.51 12.50 34.41
C GLY A 605 -10.77 12.81 35.72
N GLY A 606 -9.44 12.91 35.69
CA GLY A 606 -8.60 13.34 36.81
C GLY A 606 -8.81 12.50 38.07
N ALA A 607 -9.18 13.17 39.17
CA ALA A 607 -9.41 12.52 40.47
C ALA A 607 -10.56 11.51 40.51
N ASN A 608 -11.43 11.47 39.49
CA ASN A 608 -12.46 10.45 39.36
C ASN A 608 -11.98 9.20 38.62
N ALA A 609 -10.88 9.30 37.87
CA ALA A 609 -10.33 8.21 37.05
C ALA A 609 -9.14 7.50 37.71
N GLN A 610 -8.44 8.19 38.63
CA GLN A 610 -7.27 7.64 39.32
C GLN A 610 -7.33 7.94 40.82
N LYS A 611 -6.54 7.18 41.59
CA LYS A 611 -6.39 7.38 43.03
C LYS A 611 -4.95 7.72 43.40
N HIS A 612 -4.77 8.60 44.38
CA HIS A 612 -3.47 8.82 45.03
C HIS A 612 -3.13 7.62 45.91
N LEU A 613 -2.10 6.87 45.54
CA LEU A 613 -1.70 5.64 46.24
C LEU A 613 -0.71 5.90 47.39
N GLY A 614 -0.01 7.03 47.33
CA GLY A 614 1.00 7.44 48.30
C GLY A 614 2.28 7.94 47.62
N ASN A 615 3.12 8.68 48.34
CA ASN A 615 4.41 9.20 47.84
C ASN A 615 4.34 10.00 46.52
N GLY A 616 3.18 10.57 46.20
CA GLY A 616 2.97 11.32 44.95
C GLY A 616 2.69 10.43 43.73
N ILE A 617 2.50 9.12 43.94
CA ILE A 617 2.16 8.15 42.91
C ILE A 617 0.64 8.00 42.82
N PHE A 618 0.15 7.95 41.59
CA PHE A 618 -1.25 7.74 41.25
C PHE A 618 -1.43 6.43 40.48
N GLY A 619 -2.61 5.82 40.57
CA GLY A 619 -2.87 4.57 39.87
C GLY A 619 -4.35 4.27 39.67
N MET A 620 -4.60 3.19 38.94
CA MET A 620 -5.93 2.68 38.64
C MET A 620 -6.61 2.24 39.95
N ILE A 621 -7.91 2.48 40.02
CA ILE A 621 -8.75 2.19 41.18
C ILE A 621 -9.15 0.71 41.13
N GLY A 622 -8.88 -0.04 42.21
CA GLY A 622 -9.22 -1.46 42.29
C GLY A 622 -10.65 -1.71 42.77
N GLY A 623 -11.25 -2.83 42.36
CA GLY A 623 -12.55 -3.29 42.87
C GLY A 623 -13.63 -3.57 41.81
N ASP A 624 -13.31 -3.41 40.52
CA ASP A 624 -14.24 -3.67 39.39
C ASP A 624 -14.05 -5.12 38.90
N GLY A 625 -14.49 -6.09 39.69
CA GLY A 625 -14.27 -7.52 39.40
C GLY A 625 -15.15 -8.10 38.30
N VAL A 626 -16.26 -7.44 37.94
CA VAL A 626 -17.04 -7.81 36.75
C VAL A 626 -16.55 -7.12 35.47
N ALA A 627 -15.64 -6.15 35.61
CA ALA A 627 -15.07 -5.34 34.55
C ALA A 627 -16.12 -4.53 33.75
N ASP A 628 -17.24 -4.15 34.39
CA ASP A 628 -18.30 -3.38 33.75
C ASP A 628 -18.05 -1.86 33.81
N GLY A 629 -16.89 -1.47 34.36
CA GLY A 629 -16.51 -0.08 34.53
C GLY A 629 -17.19 0.58 35.72
N GLN A 630 -17.81 -0.16 36.64
CA GLN A 630 -18.49 0.39 37.82
C GLN A 630 -18.23 -0.45 39.08
N ILE A 631 -17.71 0.18 40.14
CA ILE A 631 -17.49 -0.52 41.42
C ILE A 631 -18.78 -0.51 42.23
N THR A 632 -19.57 -1.58 42.12
CA THR A 632 -20.88 -1.71 42.73
C THR A 632 -21.00 -2.98 43.58
N ASN A 633 -22.20 -3.24 44.10
CA ASN A 633 -22.48 -4.49 44.81
C ASN A 633 -22.39 -5.73 43.91
N MET A 634 -22.39 -5.56 42.58
CA MET A 634 -22.22 -6.68 41.65
C MET A 634 -20.84 -7.31 41.82
N ASP A 635 -19.77 -6.49 41.85
CA ASP A 635 -18.39 -6.95 42.09
C ASP A 635 -18.28 -7.75 43.38
N LYS A 636 -18.91 -7.26 44.44
CA LYS A 636 -18.89 -7.93 45.73
C LYS A 636 -19.67 -9.23 45.73
N ASN A 637 -20.91 -9.22 45.25
CA ASN A 637 -21.84 -10.34 45.41
C ASN A 637 -21.61 -11.44 44.37
N ASP A 638 -21.31 -11.04 43.14
CA ASP A 638 -21.25 -11.95 41.99
C ASP A 638 -19.82 -12.41 41.69
N ILE A 639 -18.81 -11.70 42.21
CA ILE A 639 -17.39 -12.06 42.04
C ILE A 639 -16.75 -12.40 43.39
N TRP A 640 -16.49 -11.41 44.26
CA TRP A 640 -15.70 -11.63 45.48
C TRP A 640 -16.32 -12.68 46.41
N PHE A 641 -17.63 -12.58 46.70
CA PHE A 641 -18.31 -13.48 47.65
C PHE A 641 -18.29 -14.94 47.19
N LEU A 642 -18.35 -15.19 45.88
CA LEU A 642 -18.27 -16.54 45.30
C LEU A 642 -16.85 -17.09 45.31
N GLN A 643 -15.84 -16.21 45.36
CA GLN A 643 -14.43 -16.56 45.30
C GLN A 643 -13.73 -16.52 46.66
N GLN A 644 -14.39 -16.04 47.73
CA GLN A 644 -13.81 -15.92 49.07
C GLN A 644 -13.17 -17.23 49.55
N GLY A 645 -11.92 -17.13 50.01
CA GLY A 645 -11.09 -18.24 50.46
C GLY A 645 -10.40 -19.03 49.34
N GLN A 646 -10.62 -18.69 48.08
CA GLN A 646 -9.88 -19.27 46.95
C GLN A 646 -8.53 -18.56 46.76
N THR A 647 -7.57 -19.30 46.22
CA THR A 647 -6.25 -18.78 45.84
C THR A 647 -6.03 -18.84 44.33
N GLY A 648 -5.06 -18.06 43.84
CA GLY A 648 -4.64 -18.02 42.44
C GLY A 648 -5.18 -16.81 41.67
N TYR A 649 -5.23 -16.91 40.34
CA TYR A 649 -5.65 -15.84 39.45
C TYR A 649 -7.18 -15.69 39.45
N LYS A 650 -7.70 -14.76 40.25
CA LYS A 650 -9.12 -14.60 40.56
C LYS A 650 -9.55 -13.15 40.42
N GLU A 651 -10.71 -12.90 39.83
CA GLU A 651 -11.19 -11.51 39.63
C GLU A 651 -11.53 -10.79 40.93
N GLY A 652 -11.93 -11.53 41.96
CA GLY A 652 -12.19 -10.98 43.30
C GLY A 652 -10.94 -10.67 44.12
N ASP A 653 -9.73 -11.01 43.64
CA ASP A 653 -8.47 -10.70 44.31
C ASP A 653 -8.04 -9.26 43.97
N TYR A 654 -8.75 -8.29 44.56
CA TYR A 654 -8.59 -6.87 44.28
C TYR A 654 -7.26 -6.31 44.80
N ASN A 655 -6.73 -6.86 45.89
CA ASN A 655 -5.42 -6.46 46.42
C ASN A 655 -4.26 -7.21 45.73
N MET A 656 -4.57 -8.21 44.89
CA MET A 656 -3.63 -8.97 44.06
C MET A 656 -2.57 -9.71 44.87
N ASP A 657 -2.96 -10.23 46.05
CA ASP A 657 -2.08 -10.97 46.95
C ASP A 657 -2.14 -12.49 46.78
N SER A 658 -2.84 -12.96 45.74
CA SER A 658 -3.13 -14.35 45.37
C SER A 658 -4.22 -15.04 46.19
N THR A 659 -4.87 -14.34 47.12
CA THR A 659 -5.93 -14.90 47.97
C THR A 659 -7.13 -13.97 48.06
N VAL A 660 -8.30 -14.45 47.63
CA VAL A 660 -9.55 -13.69 47.79
C VAL A 660 -10.00 -13.75 49.25
N ALA A 661 -9.86 -12.64 49.98
CA ALA A 661 -10.09 -12.56 51.41
C ALA A 661 -10.70 -11.20 51.84
N ASP A 662 -10.97 -11.07 53.15
CA ASP A 662 -11.57 -9.86 53.71
C ASP A 662 -10.80 -8.55 53.39
N PRO A 663 -9.46 -8.53 53.25
CA PRO A 663 -8.72 -7.35 52.80
C PRO A 663 -9.15 -6.79 51.44
N ASP A 664 -9.55 -7.62 50.48
CA ASP A 664 -10.04 -7.15 49.17
C ASP A 664 -11.28 -6.27 49.33
N ILE A 665 -12.20 -6.65 50.22
CA ILE A 665 -13.40 -5.85 50.46
C ILE A 665 -13.09 -4.66 51.34
N ASN A 666 -12.37 -4.87 52.44
CA ASN A 666 -12.19 -3.84 53.46
C ASN A 666 -11.25 -2.71 53.00
N ASN A 667 -10.23 -3.05 52.20
CA ASN A 667 -9.18 -2.11 51.79
C ASN A 667 -9.31 -1.65 50.34
N MET A 668 -9.94 -2.43 49.45
CA MET A 668 -10.05 -2.08 48.02
C MET A 668 -11.49 -1.71 47.65
N TRP A 669 -12.41 -2.68 47.67
CA TRP A 669 -13.77 -2.47 47.17
C TRP A 669 -14.55 -1.43 48.00
N SER A 670 -14.54 -1.53 49.33
CA SER A 670 -15.37 -0.66 50.18
C SER A 670 -14.95 0.81 50.12
N PRO A 671 -13.66 1.18 50.09
CA PRO A 671 -13.24 2.56 49.89
C PRO A 671 -13.56 3.12 48.49
N ASN A 672 -13.69 2.26 47.48
CA ASN A 672 -13.87 2.65 46.09
C ASN A 672 -15.31 2.49 45.58
N SER A 673 -16.19 1.89 46.38
CA SER A 673 -17.59 1.65 46.00
C SER A 673 -18.30 2.93 45.57
N GLY A 674 -18.96 2.86 44.41
CA GLY A 674 -19.65 3.98 43.76
C GLY A 674 -18.79 4.78 42.77
N GLN A 675 -17.52 4.42 42.60
CA GLN A 675 -16.69 4.96 41.52
C GLN A 675 -16.95 4.20 40.21
N GLY A 676 -16.70 4.88 39.09
CA GLY A 676 -16.89 4.32 37.76
C GLY A 676 -15.94 4.92 36.74
N SER A 677 -15.79 4.21 35.63
CA SER A 677 -14.95 4.56 34.50
C SER A 677 -15.24 5.98 34.01
N GLN A 678 -14.18 6.67 33.58
CA GLN A 678 -14.26 8.01 33.00
C GLN A 678 -13.97 8.01 31.49
N LEU A 679 -13.83 6.82 30.87
CA LEU A 679 -13.64 6.73 29.42
C LEU A 679 -14.77 7.44 28.68
N PRO A 680 -14.50 8.18 27.60
CA PRO A 680 -15.55 8.78 26.79
C PRO A 680 -16.24 7.70 25.94
N ASP A 681 -17.57 7.79 25.88
CA ASP A 681 -18.47 6.86 25.20
C ASP A 681 -18.95 7.40 23.84
#